data_AF-A0A3L8BBI6-F1
#
_entry.id   AF-A0A3L8BBI6-F1
#
_cell.length_a   1.000
_cell.length_b   1.000
_cell.length_c   1.000
_cell.angle_alpha   90.00
_cell.angle_beta   90.00
_cell.angle_gamma   90.00
#
_symmetry.space_group_name_H-M   'P 1'
#
loop_
_entity.id
_entity.type
_entity.pdbx_description
1 polymer ?
#
loop_
_entity_poly.entity_id
_entity_poly.type
_entity_poly.pdbx_seq_one_letter_code
_entity_poly.pdbx_strand_id
1 'polypeptide(L)'
;MLGASLFSAHHAHGATPLKVENKTSIYQRVLTVPGCELAEQMSSRSGKPQPAFTRFYVYQRQEFNGAKWLQVGPDSYGNTSGWMKADCTVPWNMQMTLAFTNPADRHPLLFFKDRAPLDDLFAEEEPEAPFQAILQAVDTKGRHPQVVSREPEYQVSLEENFYLLPVMEAEETFTEQGYRARILKVASVSKQNGAGAKSATNGNAKPKASNENAKNLFKGFSASIVFVIDSTISMGPYIERTKEAINNIYQVIEKKELLDKVKFGLVAYRSSVAAAPGLEYVSKMYVDPVTVKDGKDFLEKVKTLKPASVSSKAFNEDAYAGVMQALDDVKWNEFGARYLILVTDAGALDGDDALSGTGLSASQVKLEADYRGVAIYALHLKTPSGKNNHAEAEQQYSELTHNAVLNKPLYFPVEAGDVDRFGRKVDALAEAIAAQVKLAYSGEQAAGSALNANPEYGRSKKPAPPVSADNTEDEQLLQDTLLLGHAMQLAYLGEVTGAKAPNVFEGWISDRDIVEQTKPTVDVRVLLTKSQLSDLSDIVKQIADAANQGLISPTDMFKKLQSLSATMGKDANQVKQAESTALSEMGLMGEYIEGLPYLSEVLMLDEETWKSWSGLQQEKFIRRLNTKLKYYRKYNDDVDRWVSLAEGSDPREHVYPVPLEMLP
;
A
#
# COMPACT_ATOMS: atom_id res chain seq x y z
N MET A 1 -12.56 53.28 -50.73
CA MET A 1 -12.69 53.17 -49.27
C MET A 1 -13.57 51.97 -48.96
N LEU A 2 -12.98 50.84 -48.58
CA LEU A 2 -13.65 49.78 -47.84
C LEU A 2 -12.63 49.29 -46.82
N GLY A 3 -12.87 49.60 -45.54
CA GLY A 3 -12.03 49.20 -44.43
C GLY A 3 -12.58 47.92 -43.81
N ALA A 4 -11.71 46.92 -43.68
CA ALA A 4 -12.00 45.67 -42.99
C ALA A 4 -11.92 45.86 -41.47
N SER A 5 -12.98 45.46 -40.75
CA SER A 5 -12.98 45.33 -39.31
C SER A 5 -12.48 43.94 -38.91
N LEU A 6 -11.30 43.88 -38.29
CA LEU A 6 -10.80 42.70 -37.59
C LEU A 6 -11.38 42.70 -36.16
N PHE A 7 -12.23 41.72 -35.86
CA PHE A 7 -12.61 41.37 -34.49
C PHE A 7 -11.46 40.57 -33.86
N SER A 8 -10.74 41.16 -32.92
CA SER A 8 -9.85 40.42 -32.02
C SER A 8 -10.65 39.91 -30.83
N ALA A 9 -10.94 38.61 -30.82
CA ALA A 9 -11.46 37.92 -29.64
C ALA A 9 -10.36 37.88 -28.55
N HIS A 10 -10.53 38.66 -27.48
CA HIS A 10 -9.77 38.48 -26.25
C HIS A 10 -10.26 37.20 -25.56
N HIS A 11 -9.46 36.15 -25.57
CA HIS A 11 -9.59 35.08 -24.58
C HIS A 11 -9.15 35.64 -23.22
N ALA A 12 -10.10 35.84 -22.32
CA ALA A 12 -9.81 36.14 -20.92
C ALA A 12 -9.02 34.97 -20.32
N HIS A 13 -7.74 35.18 -20.01
CA HIS A 13 -6.99 34.26 -19.15
C HIS A 13 -7.59 34.37 -17.75
N GLY A 14 -8.11 33.26 -17.21
CA GLY A 14 -8.60 33.19 -15.83
C GLY A 14 -7.49 33.57 -14.85
N ALA A 15 -7.88 34.08 -13.67
CA ALA A 15 -6.92 34.35 -12.59
C ALA A 15 -6.15 33.05 -12.26
N THR A 16 -4.86 33.15 -11.90
CA THR A 16 -4.07 31.99 -11.45
C THR A 16 -4.03 31.95 -9.91
N PRO A 17 -4.01 30.76 -9.28
CA PRO A 17 -3.83 30.68 -7.84
C PRO A 17 -2.51 31.29 -7.36
N LEU A 18 -2.48 31.71 -6.09
CA LEU A 18 -1.26 32.16 -5.41
C LEU A 18 -0.25 31.02 -5.31
N LYS A 19 1.04 31.32 -5.44
CA LYS A 19 2.12 30.34 -5.24
C LYS A 19 2.49 30.22 -3.77
N VAL A 20 2.95 29.04 -3.35
CA VAL A 20 3.53 28.84 -2.02
C VAL A 20 4.79 29.70 -1.90
N GLU A 21 5.04 30.24 -0.71
CA GLU A 21 6.22 31.07 -0.46
C GLU A 21 7.50 30.27 -0.77
N ASN A 22 8.46 30.90 -1.44
CA ASN A 22 9.72 30.27 -1.89
C ASN A 22 9.54 29.09 -2.88
N LYS A 23 8.36 28.93 -3.48
CA LYS A 23 8.08 27.94 -4.52
C LYS A 23 7.68 28.62 -5.83
N THR A 24 8.14 28.05 -6.93
CA THR A 24 7.97 28.61 -8.28
C THR A 24 6.89 27.90 -9.08
N SER A 25 6.58 26.64 -8.74
CA SER A 25 5.65 25.78 -9.47
C SER A 25 4.44 25.33 -8.64
N ILE A 26 4.52 25.42 -7.31
CA ILE A 26 3.44 24.96 -6.41
C ILE A 26 2.48 26.09 -6.06
N TYR A 27 1.18 25.85 -6.28
CA TYR A 27 0.10 26.71 -5.83
C TYR A 27 -0.30 26.45 -4.37
N GLN A 28 -0.69 27.50 -3.67
CA GLN A 28 -1.24 27.43 -2.32
C GLN A 28 -2.55 26.65 -2.32
N ARG A 29 -2.62 25.68 -1.43
CA ARG A 29 -3.81 24.89 -1.17
C ARG A 29 -4.18 25.00 0.30
N VAL A 30 -5.47 24.90 0.55
CA VAL A 30 -6.01 24.81 1.91
C VAL A 30 -6.97 23.64 2.00
N LEU A 31 -7.04 23.04 3.18
CA LEU A 31 -8.07 22.08 3.53
C LEU A 31 -9.09 22.76 4.44
N THR A 32 -10.36 22.56 4.17
CA THR A 32 -11.44 23.02 5.05
C THR A 32 -11.43 22.25 6.36
N VAL A 33 -11.91 22.88 7.43
CA VAL A 33 -12.14 22.21 8.71
C VAL A 33 -13.64 22.13 9.03
N PRO A 34 -14.07 21.35 10.04
CA PRO A 34 -15.50 21.25 10.39
C PRO A 34 -16.14 22.61 10.65
N GLY A 35 -17.32 22.84 10.06
CA GLY A 35 -18.07 24.09 10.21
C GLY A 35 -17.66 25.22 9.26
N CYS A 36 -16.75 24.97 8.33
CA CYS A 36 -16.33 25.97 7.35
C CYS A 36 -17.41 26.18 6.27
N GLU A 37 -17.64 27.44 5.90
CA GLU A 37 -18.66 27.86 4.93
C GLU A 37 -18.02 28.61 3.75
N LEU A 38 -18.54 28.34 2.55
CA LEU A 38 -18.17 29.03 1.31
C LEU A 38 -19.20 30.11 0.99
N ALA A 39 -18.81 31.37 1.13
CA ALA A 39 -19.63 32.53 0.82
C ALA A 39 -19.42 32.98 -0.64
N GLU A 40 -20.45 33.50 -1.30
CA GLU A 40 -20.29 34.07 -2.65
C GLU A 40 -19.44 35.35 -2.62
N GLN A 41 -19.64 36.18 -1.59
CA GLN A 41 -18.89 37.42 -1.34
C GLN A 41 -18.55 37.55 0.15
N MET A 42 -17.47 38.25 0.50
CA MET A 42 -17.05 38.49 1.91
C MET A 42 -18.11 39.22 2.75
N SER A 43 -19.02 39.97 2.12
CA SER A 43 -20.13 40.68 2.77
C SER A 43 -21.35 39.78 3.05
N SER A 44 -21.34 38.53 2.57
CA SER A 44 -22.47 37.61 2.73
C SER A 44 -22.68 37.24 4.20
N ARG A 45 -23.94 37.17 4.63
CA ARG A 45 -24.28 36.81 6.02
C ARG A 45 -24.13 35.30 6.32
N SER A 46 -24.14 34.46 5.29
CA SER A 46 -24.03 32.99 5.38
C SER A 46 -23.43 32.42 4.10
N GLY A 47 -22.76 31.28 4.18
CA GLY A 47 -22.24 30.54 3.03
C GLY A 47 -22.79 29.12 2.89
N LYS A 48 -22.41 28.40 1.82
CA LYS A 48 -22.67 26.96 1.65
C LYS A 48 -21.70 26.18 2.55
N PRO A 49 -22.17 25.35 3.50
CA PRO A 49 -21.30 24.49 4.30
C PRO A 49 -20.43 23.61 3.41
N GLN A 50 -19.15 23.51 3.75
CA GLN A 50 -18.20 22.65 3.05
C GLN A 50 -17.92 21.39 3.87
N PRO A 51 -17.81 20.20 3.23
CA PRO A 51 -17.26 19.03 3.90
C PRO A 51 -15.86 19.37 4.42
N ALA A 52 -15.49 18.84 5.58
CA ALA A 52 -14.16 19.00 6.11
C ALA A 52 -13.13 18.22 5.25
N PHE A 53 -11.90 18.72 5.18
CA PHE A 53 -10.82 18.33 4.26
C PHE A 53 -11.17 18.37 2.77
N THR A 54 -12.06 19.29 2.39
CA THR A 54 -12.19 19.70 1.00
C THR A 54 -10.95 20.51 0.62
N ARG A 55 -10.27 20.13 -0.46
CA ARG A 55 -9.09 20.85 -0.95
C ARG A 55 -9.48 21.99 -1.88
N PHE A 56 -9.11 23.21 -1.53
CA PHE A 56 -9.22 24.36 -2.40
C PHE A 56 -7.86 24.98 -2.74
N TYR A 57 -7.76 25.52 -3.94
CA TYR A 57 -6.69 26.43 -4.36
C TYR A 57 -7.02 27.86 -3.89
N VAL A 58 -6.00 28.59 -3.44
CA VAL A 58 -6.15 29.97 -2.97
C VAL A 58 -5.81 30.94 -4.09
N TYR A 59 -6.76 31.76 -4.52
CA TYR A 59 -6.60 32.76 -5.57
C TYR A 59 -6.27 34.15 -5.04
N GLN A 60 -6.81 34.49 -3.87
CA GLN A 60 -6.59 35.81 -3.27
C GLN A 60 -6.70 35.73 -1.74
N ARG A 61 -5.96 36.58 -1.04
CA ARG A 61 -6.11 36.82 0.40
C ARG A 61 -6.53 38.28 0.62
N GLN A 62 -7.53 38.51 1.45
CA GLN A 62 -8.03 39.85 1.74
C GLN A 62 -8.51 39.96 3.18
N GLU A 63 -8.26 41.10 3.82
CA GLU A 63 -8.87 41.43 5.11
C GLU A 63 -10.18 42.19 4.91
N PHE A 64 -11.23 41.76 5.61
CA PHE A 64 -12.54 42.38 5.57
C PHE A 64 -13.23 42.24 6.92
N ASN A 65 -13.69 43.35 7.51
CA ASN A 65 -14.30 43.42 8.84
C ASN A 65 -13.49 42.74 9.95
N GLY A 66 -12.16 42.90 9.94
CA GLY A 66 -11.26 42.34 10.95
C GLY A 66 -11.01 40.84 10.85
N ALA A 67 -11.55 40.17 9.82
CA ALA A 67 -11.28 38.77 9.52
C ALA A 67 -10.45 38.64 8.22
N LYS A 68 -9.59 37.63 8.17
CA LYS A 68 -8.86 37.24 6.95
C LYS A 68 -9.74 36.31 6.12
N TRP A 69 -9.88 36.63 4.83
CA TRP A 69 -10.66 35.88 3.86
C TRP A 69 -9.77 35.38 2.72
N LEU A 70 -10.13 34.22 2.19
CA LEU A 70 -9.48 33.54 1.08
C LEU A 70 -10.48 33.42 -0.06
N GLN A 71 -10.15 33.95 -1.24
CA GLN A 71 -10.86 33.57 -2.46
C GLN A 71 -10.35 32.21 -2.89
N VAL A 72 -11.25 31.27 -3.08
CA VAL A 72 -10.92 29.86 -3.29
C VAL A 72 -11.56 29.29 -4.54
N GLY A 73 -10.98 28.23 -5.09
CA GLY A 73 -11.49 27.48 -6.23
C GLY A 73 -11.09 26.01 -6.18
N PRO A 74 -11.81 25.10 -6.85
CA PRO A 74 -11.60 23.66 -6.71
C PRO A 74 -10.42 23.16 -7.56
N ASP A 75 -9.96 23.99 -8.52
CA ASP A 75 -8.90 23.73 -9.47
C ASP A 75 -7.95 24.93 -9.62
N SER A 76 -6.88 24.73 -10.39
CA SER A 76 -5.88 25.75 -10.73
C SER A 76 -6.15 26.50 -12.04
N TYR A 77 -7.30 26.29 -12.70
CA TYR A 77 -7.61 26.78 -14.05
C TYR A 77 -8.38 28.12 -14.09
N GLY A 78 -8.51 28.79 -12.95
CA GLY A 78 -9.21 30.08 -12.82
C GLY A 78 -10.67 29.97 -12.42
N ASN A 79 -11.17 28.76 -12.12
CA ASN A 79 -12.51 28.59 -11.59
C ASN A 79 -12.52 28.94 -10.10
N THR A 80 -13.10 30.10 -9.74
CA THR A 80 -13.28 30.50 -8.34
C THR A 80 -14.68 30.14 -7.86
N SER A 81 -14.78 29.54 -6.67
CA SER A 81 -16.04 29.12 -6.06
C SER A 81 -16.61 30.16 -5.10
N GLY A 82 -15.77 31.07 -4.60
CA GLY A 82 -16.20 32.12 -3.65
C GLY A 82 -15.12 32.44 -2.62
N TRP A 83 -15.57 32.91 -1.46
CA TRP A 83 -14.74 33.36 -0.34
C TRP A 83 -14.98 32.52 0.91
N MET A 84 -13.89 32.19 1.60
CA MET A 84 -13.91 31.45 2.86
C MET A 84 -13.10 32.21 3.90
N LYS A 85 -13.47 32.11 5.17
CA LYS A 85 -12.64 32.67 6.24
C LYS A 85 -11.39 31.81 6.40
N ALA A 86 -10.24 32.46 6.57
CA ALA A 86 -8.97 31.76 6.69
C ALA A 86 -8.87 30.91 7.97
N ASP A 87 -9.57 31.31 9.04
CA ASP A 87 -9.58 30.63 10.35
C ASP A 87 -10.28 29.27 10.35
N CYS A 88 -11.14 29.00 9.36
CA CYS A 88 -11.76 27.68 9.16
C CYS A 88 -11.03 26.82 8.12
N THR A 89 -9.79 27.18 7.78
CA THR A 89 -8.96 26.44 6.84
C THR A 89 -7.56 26.19 7.40
N VAL A 90 -6.94 25.08 7.02
CA VAL A 90 -5.52 24.81 7.30
C VAL A 90 -4.71 24.84 6.01
N PRO A 91 -3.55 25.52 5.97
CA PRO A 91 -2.63 25.44 4.84
C PRO A 91 -2.19 24.00 4.60
N TRP A 92 -2.22 23.56 3.34
CA TRP A 92 -1.83 22.20 2.99
C TRP A 92 -0.75 22.25 1.90
N ASN A 93 0.49 22.29 2.37
CA ASN A 93 1.67 22.47 1.50
C ASN A 93 2.24 21.14 1.02
N MET A 94 2.07 20.06 1.81
CA MET A 94 2.52 18.71 1.47
C MET A 94 1.32 17.88 1.02
N GLN A 95 1.27 17.46 -0.24
CA GLN A 95 0.17 16.68 -0.78
C GLN A 95 0.31 15.20 -0.37
N MET A 96 0.35 14.92 0.93
CA MET A 96 0.49 13.58 1.49
C MET A 96 -0.72 13.21 2.33
N THR A 97 -1.01 11.91 2.39
CA THR A 97 -1.95 11.32 3.34
C THR A 97 -1.36 10.05 3.93
N LEU A 98 -1.75 9.73 5.15
CA LEU A 98 -1.36 8.51 5.83
C LEU A 98 -2.48 7.46 5.74
N ALA A 99 -2.10 6.21 5.48
CA ALA A 99 -2.94 5.03 5.60
C ALA A 99 -2.63 4.32 6.92
N PHE A 100 -3.62 3.82 7.67
CA PHE A 100 -3.33 3.02 8.86
C PHE A 100 -2.87 1.62 8.44
N THR A 101 -1.80 1.13 9.06
CA THR A 101 -1.43 -0.29 8.92
C THR A 101 -2.38 -1.16 9.73
N ASN A 102 -2.49 -2.44 9.39
CA ASN A 102 -3.36 -3.36 10.13
C ASN A 102 -2.94 -3.47 11.61
N PRO A 103 -3.85 -3.31 12.58
CA PRO A 103 -3.48 -3.30 13.99
C PRO A 103 -3.25 -4.69 14.61
N ALA A 104 -3.38 -5.79 13.85
CA ALA A 104 -3.37 -7.16 14.40
C ALA A 104 -2.10 -7.58 15.16
N ASP A 105 -0.94 -7.03 14.80
CA ASP A 105 0.35 -7.40 15.39
C ASP A 105 1.08 -6.20 16.01
N ARG A 106 0.37 -5.16 16.46
CA ARG A 106 1.01 -4.00 17.09
C ARG A 106 0.10 -3.34 18.11
N HIS A 107 0.67 -2.44 18.91
CA HIS A 107 -0.14 -1.64 19.80
C HIS A 107 -0.97 -0.61 19.02
N PRO A 108 -2.07 -0.15 19.61
CA PRO A 108 -2.91 0.84 18.98
C PRO A 108 -2.21 2.20 18.86
N LEU A 109 -2.27 2.80 17.68
CA LEU A 109 -1.78 4.16 17.49
C LEU A 109 -2.61 5.16 18.31
N LEU A 110 -1.92 6.04 19.04
CA LEU A 110 -2.52 7.12 19.81
C LEU A 110 -2.24 8.48 19.17
N PHE A 111 -3.26 9.35 19.20
CA PHE A 111 -3.17 10.74 18.80
C PHE A 111 -2.95 11.59 20.05
N PHE A 112 -1.74 12.09 20.26
CA PHE A 112 -1.38 12.96 21.37
C PHE A 112 -1.73 14.41 21.08
N LYS A 113 -2.02 15.19 22.13
CA LYS A 113 -2.28 16.64 22.02
C LYS A 113 -1.03 17.41 21.64
N ASP A 114 0.08 17.02 22.25
CA ASP A 114 1.38 17.67 22.16
C ASP A 114 2.43 16.64 21.75
N ARG A 115 3.56 17.13 21.25
CA ARG A 115 4.69 16.28 20.84
C ARG A 115 5.44 15.68 22.03
N ALA A 116 5.67 16.48 23.08
CA ALA A 116 6.54 16.10 24.20
C ALA A 116 6.28 14.71 24.80
N PRO A 117 5.03 14.23 24.98
CA PRO A 117 4.78 12.87 25.46
C PRO A 117 5.33 11.76 24.57
N LEU A 118 5.40 11.97 23.25
CA LEU A 118 6.01 11.02 22.32
C LEU A 118 7.54 11.04 22.43
N ASP A 119 8.13 12.24 22.55
CA ASP A 119 9.58 12.38 22.77
C ASP A 119 9.98 11.69 24.09
N ASP A 120 9.22 11.91 25.17
CA ASP A 120 9.44 11.29 26.47
C ASP A 120 9.36 9.75 26.36
N LEU A 121 8.34 9.21 25.68
CA LEU A 121 8.21 7.76 25.47
C LEU A 121 9.38 7.19 24.66
N PHE A 122 9.88 7.90 23.65
CA PHE A 122 11.02 7.43 22.86
C PHE A 122 12.37 7.58 23.55
N ALA A 123 12.46 8.42 24.58
CA ALA A 123 13.64 8.55 25.43
C ALA A 123 13.72 7.47 26.54
N GLU A 124 12.68 6.66 26.72
CA GLU A 124 12.69 5.53 27.66
C GLU A 124 13.39 4.31 27.04
N GLU A 125 14.29 3.67 27.80
CA GLU A 125 14.88 2.37 27.40
C GLU A 125 13.79 1.28 27.30
N GLU A 126 12.80 1.32 28.21
CA GLU A 126 11.68 0.39 28.30
C GLU A 126 10.32 1.14 28.23
N PRO A 127 9.86 1.54 27.03
CA PRO A 127 8.66 2.36 26.88
C PRO A 127 7.35 1.60 27.13
N GLU A 128 7.39 0.26 27.30
CA GLU A 128 6.21 -0.59 27.43
C GLU A 128 5.36 -0.23 28.65
N ALA A 129 5.94 -0.19 29.85
CA ALA A 129 5.20 0.10 31.08
C ALA A 129 4.52 1.49 31.07
N PRO A 130 5.21 2.61 30.74
CA PRO A 130 4.56 3.92 30.67
C PRO A 130 3.51 3.99 29.56
N PHE A 131 3.75 3.38 28.40
CA PHE A 131 2.78 3.37 27.31
C PHE A 131 1.52 2.55 27.65
N GLN A 132 1.69 1.38 28.27
CA GLN A 132 0.58 0.54 28.74
C GLN A 132 -0.27 1.26 29.79
N ALA A 133 0.32 2.08 30.66
CA ALA A 133 -0.43 2.89 31.61
C ALA A 133 -1.35 3.91 30.90
N ILE A 134 -0.88 4.51 29.79
CA ILE A 134 -1.69 5.41 28.96
C ILE A 134 -2.83 4.62 28.28
N LEU A 135 -2.52 3.48 27.66
CA LEU A 135 -3.52 2.63 27.01
C LEU A 135 -4.61 2.17 27.98
N GLN A 136 -4.22 1.68 29.17
CA GLN A 136 -5.17 1.28 30.21
C GLN A 136 -6.05 2.43 30.68
N ALA A 137 -5.50 3.64 30.81
CA ALA A 137 -6.29 4.82 31.16
C ALA A 137 -7.30 5.17 30.06
N VAL A 138 -6.90 5.10 28.78
CA VAL A 138 -7.81 5.28 27.64
C VAL A 138 -8.90 4.20 27.64
N ASP A 139 -8.56 2.94 27.87
CA ASP A 139 -9.50 1.82 27.78
C ASP A 139 -10.49 1.76 28.93
N THR A 140 -10.06 2.08 30.15
CA THR A 140 -10.90 2.00 31.35
C THR A 140 -11.69 3.28 31.61
N LYS A 141 -11.11 4.45 31.34
CA LYS A 141 -11.74 5.76 31.62
C LYS A 141 -12.29 6.42 30.36
N GLY A 142 -12.03 5.88 29.18
CA GLY A 142 -12.42 6.46 27.90
C GLY A 142 -11.66 7.74 27.54
N ARG A 143 -10.58 8.10 28.26
CA ARG A 143 -9.78 9.32 28.03
C ARG A 143 -8.45 9.28 28.78
N HIS A 144 -7.47 10.01 28.25
CA HIS A 144 -6.22 10.37 28.94
C HIS A 144 -5.92 11.86 28.73
N PRO A 145 -5.35 12.60 29.71
CA PRO A 145 -5.14 14.05 29.58
C PRO A 145 -4.30 14.47 28.37
N GLN A 146 -3.34 13.64 27.97
CA GLN A 146 -2.43 13.90 26.83
C GLN A 146 -2.92 13.31 25.50
N VAL A 147 -3.99 12.51 25.48
CA VAL A 147 -4.47 11.81 24.28
C VAL A 147 -5.77 12.45 23.80
N VAL A 148 -5.82 12.79 22.51
CA VAL A 148 -7.02 13.30 21.81
C VAL A 148 -7.89 12.14 21.34
N SER A 149 -7.28 11.12 20.74
CA SER A 149 -7.98 9.93 20.22
C SER A 149 -7.05 8.74 20.13
N ARG A 150 -7.62 7.58 19.85
CA ARG A 150 -6.95 6.34 19.47
C ARG A 150 -7.37 5.99 18.05
N GLU A 151 -6.55 5.20 17.36
CA GLU A 151 -6.96 4.56 16.10
C GLU A 151 -8.18 3.63 16.30
N PRO A 152 -8.94 3.33 15.24
CA PRO A 152 -10.07 2.41 15.32
C PRO A 152 -9.63 0.97 15.66
N GLU A 153 -10.52 0.21 16.29
CA GLU A 153 -10.25 -1.18 16.66
C GLU A 153 -10.19 -2.12 15.44
N TYR A 154 -10.92 -1.78 14.39
CA TYR A 154 -10.90 -2.50 13.12
C TYR A 154 -10.14 -1.72 12.06
N GLN A 155 -9.58 -2.44 11.09
CA GLN A 155 -8.76 -1.83 10.05
C GLN A 155 -9.57 -0.83 9.22
N VAL A 156 -8.95 0.31 8.91
CA VAL A 156 -9.52 1.31 8.00
C VAL A 156 -8.80 1.18 6.67
N SER A 157 -9.50 0.76 5.61
CA SER A 157 -8.93 0.72 4.27
C SER A 157 -9.01 2.09 3.60
N LEU A 158 -7.84 2.61 3.17
CA LEU A 158 -7.76 3.80 2.35
C LEU A 158 -8.28 3.53 0.92
N GLU A 159 -8.09 2.30 0.45
CA GLU A 159 -8.40 1.83 -0.90
C GLU A 159 -9.92 1.73 -1.13
N GLU A 160 -10.66 1.21 -0.15
CA GLU A 160 -12.12 1.08 -0.23
C GLU A 160 -12.85 2.38 0.12
N ASN A 161 -12.35 3.08 1.15
CA ASN A 161 -12.98 4.29 1.68
C ASN A 161 -11.94 5.39 1.82
N PHE A 162 -11.61 6.05 0.71
CA PHE A 162 -10.61 7.11 0.73
C PHE A 162 -10.90 8.16 1.82
N TYR A 163 -9.88 8.40 2.64
CA TYR A 163 -9.88 9.42 3.68
C TYR A 163 -8.57 10.21 3.63
N LEU A 164 -8.61 11.41 4.18
CA LEU A 164 -7.44 12.25 4.33
C LEU A 164 -6.98 12.22 5.79
N LEU A 165 -5.76 11.75 5.99
CA LEU A 165 -4.99 11.92 7.23
C LEU A 165 -3.73 12.71 6.87
N PRO A 166 -3.87 14.01 6.55
CA PRO A 166 -2.78 14.81 6.02
C PRO A 166 -1.71 15.10 7.08
N VAL A 167 -0.46 15.11 6.63
CA VAL A 167 0.70 15.48 7.43
C VAL A 167 0.92 16.99 7.34
N MET A 168 0.85 17.68 8.48
CA MET A 168 1.05 19.14 8.59
C MET A 168 2.50 19.48 8.91
N GLU A 169 3.08 18.72 9.85
CA GLU A 169 4.47 18.84 10.30
C GLU A 169 5.04 17.43 10.47
N ALA A 170 6.32 17.27 10.18
CA ALA A 170 7.01 15.99 10.31
C ALA A 170 8.42 16.24 10.81
N GLU A 171 8.80 15.51 11.85
CA GLU A 171 10.14 15.57 12.41
C GLU A 171 10.67 14.17 12.65
N GLU A 172 11.96 14.01 12.34
CA GLU A 172 12.66 12.76 12.56
C GLU A 172 13.28 12.75 13.95
N THR A 173 13.23 11.59 14.60
CA THR A 173 13.85 11.36 15.91
C THR A 173 14.54 10.00 15.93
N PHE A 174 15.53 9.88 16.82
CA PHE A 174 16.12 8.60 17.19
C PHE A 174 15.62 8.23 18.57
N THR A 175 15.13 7.00 18.70
CA THR A 175 14.71 6.46 19.98
C THR A 175 15.93 6.04 20.80
N GLU A 176 15.76 5.87 22.11
CA GLU A 176 16.84 5.41 23.01
C GLU A 176 17.33 4.01 22.61
N GLN A 177 16.45 3.20 22.02
CA GLN A 177 16.77 1.88 21.47
C GLN A 177 17.50 1.93 20.12
N GLY A 178 17.78 3.12 19.58
CA GLY A 178 18.54 3.33 18.34
C GLY A 178 17.71 3.18 17.06
N TYR A 179 16.38 3.14 17.15
CA TYR A 179 15.51 3.12 15.97
C TYR A 179 15.26 4.52 15.45
N ARG A 180 15.10 4.63 14.13
CA ARG A 180 14.70 5.87 13.46
C ARG A 180 13.17 5.91 13.39
N ALA A 181 12.57 6.92 14.00
CA ALA A 181 11.12 7.15 13.98
C ALA A 181 10.82 8.57 13.50
N ARG A 182 9.58 8.82 13.09
CA ARG A 182 9.08 10.17 12.80
C ARG A 182 7.89 10.47 13.69
N ILE A 183 7.90 11.70 14.22
CA ILE A 183 6.79 12.27 14.94
C ILE A 183 6.07 13.21 13.97
N LEU A 184 4.80 12.91 13.72
CA LEU A 184 4.00 13.57 12.69
C LEU A 184 2.86 14.31 13.36
N LYS A 185 2.70 15.59 13.00
CA LYS A 185 1.48 16.34 13.31
C LYS A 185 0.49 16.11 12.19
N VAL A 186 -0.65 15.54 12.54
CA VAL A 186 -1.68 15.13 11.58
C VAL A 186 -3.02 15.76 11.93
N ALA A 187 -3.88 15.85 10.91
CA ALA A 187 -5.27 16.23 11.07
C ALA A 187 -6.14 15.09 10.50
N SER A 188 -7.29 14.81 11.11
CA SER A 188 -8.22 13.75 10.70
C SER A 188 -9.68 14.21 10.86
N VAL A 189 -10.47 14.17 9.79
CA VAL A 189 -11.93 14.31 9.87
C VAL A 189 -12.56 13.22 9.03
N SER A 190 -13.40 12.39 9.63
CA SER A 190 -14.20 11.46 8.84
C SER A 190 -15.31 12.24 8.13
N LYS A 191 -15.54 11.92 6.85
CA LYS A 191 -16.64 12.48 6.05
C LYS A 191 -17.97 12.16 6.75
N GLN A 192 -18.50 13.13 7.50
CA GLN A 192 -19.87 13.06 8.01
C GLN A 192 -20.82 13.40 6.86
N ASN A 193 -21.75 12.49 6.56
CA ASN A 193 -22.88 12.82 5.72
C ASN A 193 -23.77 13.84 6.44
N GLY A 194 -23.77 15.09 5.97
CA GLY A 194 -24.88 16.05 6.06
C GLY A 194 -25.26 16.62 7.44
N ALA A 195 -25.19 17.95 7.54
CA ALA A 195 -25.95 18.85 8.42
C ALA A 195 -26.51 18.31 9.75
N GLY A 196 -25.88 18.69 10.87
CA GLY A 196 -26.53 18.68 12.18
C GLY A 196 -25.85 17.88 13.30
N ALA A 197 -24.59 17.50 13.17
CA ALA A 197 -23.86 16.90 14.29
C ALA A 197 -23.49 17.99 15.31
N LYS A 198 -24.32 18.13 16.36
CA LYS A 198 -23.88 18.67 17.65
C LYS A 198 -22.55 17.98 17.99
N SER A 199 -21.54 18.77 18.37
CA SER A 199 -20.24 18.32 18.87
C SER A 199 -20.37 16.97 19.58
N ALA A 200 -20.05 15.90 18.86
CA ALA A 200 -19.98 14.58 19.43
C ALA A 200 -18.69 14.55 20.21
N THR A 201 -18.80 14.86 21.50
CA THR A 201 -17.80 14.53 22.50
C THR A 201 -17.26 13.13 22.22
N ASN A 202 -15.96 13.05 21.91
CA ASN A 202 -15.12 11.86 21.82
C ASN A 202 -15.77 10.64 21.13
N GLY A 203 -15.33 10.33 19.91
CA GLY A 203 -15.60 9.07 19.20
C GLY A 203 -15.05 7.80 19.88
N ASN A 204 -14.93 7.79 21.22
CA ASN A 204 -14.54 6.65 22.05
C ASN A 204 -15.72 5.76 22.42
N ALA A 205 -16.81 5.79 21.64
CA ALA A 205 -17.82 4.77 21.78
C ALA A 205 -17.25 3.47 21.18
N LYS A 206 -16.66 2.62 22.04
CA LYS A 206 -16.62 1.17 21.78
C LYS A 206 -17.96 0.82 21.14
N PRO A 207 -18.02 0.33 19.89
CA PRO A 207 -19.18 -0.44 19.52
C PRO A 207 -19.19 -1.59 20.52
N LYS A 208 -20.03 -1.51 21.56
CA LYS A 208 -20.45 -2.70 22.27
C LYS A 208 -21.30 -3.48 21.28
N ALA A 209 -20.65 -4.07 20.28
CA ALA A 209 -21.17 -5.25 19.67
C ALA A 209 -21.33 -6.22 20.85
N SER A 210 -22.56 -6.52 21.23
CA SER A 210 -22.82 -7.71 22.01
C SER A 210 -22.12 -8.87 21.30
N ASN A 211 -21.65 -9.87 22.06
CA ASN A 211 -21.06 -11.07 21.44
C ASN A 211 -21.96 -11.66 20.34
N GLU A 212 -23.29 -11.45 20.42
CA GLU A 212 -24.23 -11.83 19.35
C GLU A 212 -24.13 -10.98 18.07
N ASN A 213 -23.93 -9.66 18.18
CA ASN A 213 -23.77 -8.78 17.01
C ASN A 213 -22.46 -9.07 16.28
N ALA A 214 -21.35 -9.26 17.01
CA ALA A 214 -20.07 -9.63 16.41
C ALA A 214 -20.12 -11.05 15.80
N LYS A 215 -20.80 -12.01 16.45
CA LYS A 215 -21.10 -13.33 15.86
C LYS A 215 -21.87 -13.25 14.54
N ASN A 216 -22.82 -12.32 14.42
CA ASN A 216 -23.58 -12.14 13.18
C ASN A 216 -22.75 -11.50 12.06
N LEU A 217 -21.81 -10.61 12.38
CA LEU A 217 -20.93 -9.99 11.38
C LEU A 217 -20.02 -11.02 10.69
N PHE A 218 -19.54 -12.02 11.44
CA PHE A 218 -18.71 -13.10 10.89
C PHE A 218 -19.47 -14.19 10.12
N LYS A 219 -20.81 -14.17 10.07
CA LYS A 219 -21.56 -15.15 9.26
C LYS A 219 -21.24 -15.04 7.76
N GLY A 220 -20.87 -13.85 7.30
CA GLY A 220 -20.43 -13.60 5.92
C GLY A 220 -18.93 -13.88 5.68
N PHE A 221 -18.14 -14.15 6.73
CA PHE A 221 -16.71 -14.37 6.57
C PHE A 221 -16.44 -15.69 5.85
N SER A 222 -15.82 -15.59 4.69
CA SER A 222 -15.40 -16.69 3.82
C SER A 222 -13.94 -16.51 3.41
N ALA A 223 -13.29 -17.59 3.01
CA ALA A 223 -11.94 -17.60 2.50
C ALA A 223 -11.89 -18.06 1.05
N SER A 224 -11.01 -17.44 0.28
CA SER A 224 -10.54 -17.95 -1.01
C SER A 224 -9.06 -18.29 -0.93
N ILE A 225 -8.72 -19.49 -1.42
CA ILE A 225 -7.35 -19.98 -1.53
C ILE A 225 -7.09 -20.27 -3.01
N VAL A 226 -6.28 -19.45 -3.66
CA VAL A 226 -5.97 -19.60 -5.08
C VAL A 226 -4.54 -20.11 -5.25
N PHE A 227 -4.39 -21.29 -5.84
CA PHE A 227 -3.09 -21.83 -6.20
C PHE A 227 -2.65 -21.27 -7.55
N VAL A 228 -1.46 -20.67 -7.60
CA VAL A 228 -0.81 -20.21 -8.82
C VAL A 228 0.38 -21.14 -9.06
N ILE A 229 0.24 -22.05 -10.01
CA ILE A 229 1.17 -23.18 -10.17
C ILE A 229 1.94 -23.06 -11.48
N ASP A 230 3.26 -23.18 -11.37
CA ASP A 230 4.12 -23.41 -12.52
C ASP A 230 3.73 -24.73 -13.19
N SER A 231 3.44 -24.68 -14.49
CA SER A 231 3.03 -25.84 -15.29
C SER A 231 4.01 -26.18 -16.40
N THR A 232 5.30 -25.91 -16.18
CA THR A 232 6.41 -26.33 -17.05
C THR A 232 6.76 -27.81 -16.86
N ILE A 233 7.76 -28.30 -17.61
CA ILE A 233 8.09 -29.73 -17.69
C ILE A 233 8.44 -30.33 -16.32
N SER A 234 9.19 -29.61 -15.48
CA SER A 234 9.65 -30.08 -14.16
C SER A 234 8.52 -30.27 -13.15
N MET A 235 7.36 -29.67 -13.40
CA MET A 235 6.32 -29.48 -12.39
C MET A 235 5.31 -30.62 -12.25
N GLY A 236 5.40 -31.66 -13.09
CA GLY A 236 4.44 -32.77 -13.13
C GLY A 236 4.08 -33.37 -11.75
N PRO A 237 5.07 -33.83 -10.94
CA PRO A 237 4.80 -34.41 -9.62
C PRO A 237 4.10 -33.44 -8.64
N TYR A 238 4.48 -32.16 -8.67
CA TYR A 238 3.92 -31.17 -7.76
C TYR A 238 2.49 -30.78 -8.15
N ILE A 239 2.18 -30.68 -9.45
CA ILE A 239 0.82 -30.48 -9.95
C ILE A 239 -0.11 -31.58 -9.41
N GLU A 240 0.29 -32.85 -9.54
CA GLU A 240 -0.53 -33.97 -9.05
C GLU A 240 -0.66 -33.95 -7.53
N ARG A 241 0.43 -33.65 -6.80
CA ARG A 241 0.38 -33.55 -5.33
C ARG A 241 -0.51 -32.40 -4.84
N THR A 242 -0.55 -31.26 -5.55
CA THR A 242 -1.47 -30.16 -5.24
C THR A 242 -2.93 -30.55 -5.48
N LYS A 243 -3.23 -31.23 -6.60
CA LYS A 243 -4.59 -31.75 -6.87
C LYS A 243 -5.05 -32.70 -5.77
N GLU A 244 -4.16 -33.60 -5.32
CA GLU A 244 -4.43 -34.52 -4.22
C GLU A 244 -4.68 -33.78 -2.90
N ALA A 245 -3.81 -32.83 -2.55
CA ALA A 245 -3.95 -32.03 -1.33
C ALA A 245 -5.32 -31.35 -1.26
N ILE A 246 -5.67 -30.61 -2.32
CA ILE A 246 -6.93 -29.86 -2.40
C ILE A 246 -8.13 -30.80 -2.27
N ASN A 247 -8.11 -31.96 -2.94
CA ASN A 247 -9.16 -32.96 -2.81
C ASN A 247 -9.30 -33.48 -1.36
N ASN A 248 -8.18 -33.75 -0.68
CA ASN A 248 -8.19 -34.18 0.72
C ASN A 248 -8.77 -33.10 1.63
N ILE A 249 -8.42 -31.83 1.40
CA ILE A 249 -8.93 -30.69 2.17
C ILE A 249 -10.43 -30.49 1.93
N TYR A 250 -10.92 -30.63 0.69
CA TYR A 250 -12.35 -30.60 0.40
C TYR A 250 -13.12 -31.66 1.21
N GLN A 251 -12.59 -32.87 1.35
CA GLN A 251 -13.20 -33.92 2.19
C GLN A 251 -13.26 -33.51 3.66
N VAL A 252 -12.27 -32.79 4.17
CA VAL A 252 -12.26 -32.27 5.55
C VAL A 252 -13.27 -31.13 5.72
N ILE A 253 -13.36 -30.21 4.77
CA ILE A 253 -14.27 -29.07 4.77
C ILE A 253 -15.73 -29.52 4.62
N GLU A 254 -15.99 -30.51 3.77
CA GLU A 254 -17.31 -31.12 3.58
C GLU A 254 -17.80 -31.78 4.88
N LYS A 255 -16.94 -32.58 5.55
CA LYS A 255 -17.24 -33.16 6.87
C LYS A 255 -17.53 -32.12 7.96
N LYS A 256 -17.02 -30.90 7.80
CA LYS A 256 -17.17 -29.78 8.74
C LYS A 256 -18.27 -28.80 8.35
N GLU A 257 -19.02 -29.06 7.27
CA GLU A 257 -20.08 -28.18 6.74
C GLU A 257 -19.58 -26.77 6.36
N LEU A 258 -18.34 -26.67 5.86
CA LEU A 258 -17.67 -25.41 5.52
C LEU A 258 -17.55 -25.15 4.00
N LEU A 259 -18.24 -25.94 3.15
CA LEU A 259 -18.12 -25.84 1.67
C LEU A 259 -18.50 -24.47 1.10
N ASP A 260 -19.39 -23.74 1.78
CA ASP A 260 -19.78 -22.39 1.39
C ASP A 260 -18.90 -21.30 2.02
N LYS A 261 -17.90 -21.70 2.82
CA LYS A 261 -17.01 -20.78 3.56
C LYS A 261 -15.58 -20.80 3.08
N VAL A 262 -15.12 -21.88 2.45
CA VAL A 262 -13.77 -21.98 1.91
C VAL A 262 -13.85 -22.40 0.45
N LYS A 263 -13.33 -21.57 -0.44
CA LYS A 263 -13.30 -21.80 -1.89
C LYS A 263 -11.87 -21.91 -2.39
N PHE A 264 -11.66 -22.79 -3.37
CA PHE A 264 -10.34 -23.03 -3.96
C PHE A 264 -10.32 -22.62 -5.43
N GLY A 265 -9.31 -21.82 -5.79
CA GLY A 265 -9.01 -21.47 -7.18
C GLY A 265 -7.71 -22.10 -7.65
N LEU A 266 -7.53 -22.14 -8.96
CA LEU A 266 -6.28 -22.57 -9.57
C LEU A 266 -6.02 -21.80 -10.86
N VAL A 267 -4.87 -21.15 -10.91
CA VAL A 267 -4.26 -20.56 -12.10
C VAL A 267 -2.97 -21.33 -12.37
N ALA A 268 -2.73 -21.69 -13.63
CA ALA A 268 -1.46 -22.25 -14.03
C ALA A 268 -0.75 -21.27 -14.96
N TYR A 269 0.57 -21.21 -14.85
CA TYR A 269 1.40 -20.39 -15.73
C TYR A 269 2.58 -21.17 -16.29
N ARG A 270 3.21 -20.61 -17.31
CA ARG A 270 4.41 -21.11 -18.00
C ARG A 270 5.29 -19.90 -18.33
N SER A 271 5.88 -19.89 -19.52
CA SER A 271 6.73 -18.81 -20.04
C SER A 271 6.09 -18.07 -21.21
N SER A 272 6.85 -17.14 -21.78
CA SER A 272 6.53 -16.43 -23.00
C SER A 272 6.22 -17.36 -24.20
N VAL A 273 4.94 -17.40 -24.58
CA VAL A 273 4.50 -18.09 -25.81
C VAL A 273 4.98 -17.41 -27.08
N ALA A 274 5.35 -16.12 -27.01
CA ALA A 274 5.94 -15.40 -28.14
C ALA A 274 7.32 -15.96 -28.49
N ALA A 275 8.11 -16.33 -27.47
CA ALA A 275 9.43 -16.93 -27.65
C ALA A 275 9.38 -18.46 -27.85
N ALA A 276 8.41 -19.14 -27.23
CA ALA A 276 8.20 -20.59 -27.36
C ALA A 276 6.71 -20.93 -27.56
N PRO A 277 6.18 -20.87 -28.80
CA PRO A 277 4.75 -21.07 -29.06
C PRO A 277 4.17 -22.42 -28.62
N GLY A 278 5.00 -23.46 -28.52
CA GLY A 278 4.59 -24.78 -28.04
C GLY A 278 4.22 -24.82 -26.55
N LEU A 279 4.43 -23.72 -25.80
CA LEU A 279 3.98 -23.58 -24.41
C LEU A 279 2.47 -23.33 -24.29
N GLU A 280 1.74 -23.08 -25.39
CA GLU A 280 0.27 -22.94 -25.46
C GLU A 280 -0.33 -21.70 -24.75
N TYR A 281 0.10 -21.38 -23.53
CA TYR A 281 -0.35 -20.23 -22.74
C TYR A 281 0.78 -19.69 -21.86
N VAL A 282 0.72 -18.39 -21.55
CA VAL A 282 1.58 -17.76 -20.53
C VAL A 282 0.97 -17.99 -19.14
N SER A 283 -0.31 -17.63 -18.98
CA SER A 283 -1.09 -17.89 -17.77
C SER A 283 -2.52 -18.29 -18.18
N LYS A 284 -3.17 -19.09 -17.33
CA LYS A 284 -4.51 -19.61 -17.55
C LYS A 284 -5.21 -19.94 -16.23
N MET A 285 -6.36 -19.32 -16.00
CA MET A 285 -7.29 -19.73 -14.95
C MET A 285 -7.98 -21.05 -15.32
N TYR A 286 -7.79 -22.08 -14.48
CA TYR A 286 -8.48 -23.36 -14.59
C TYR A 286 -9.70 -23.42 -13.68
N VAL A 287 -9.59 -22.84 -12.47
CA VAL A 287 -10.67 -22.82 -11.49
C VAL A 287 -10.79 -21.42 -10.91
N ASP A 288 -11.95 -20.82 -11.16
CA ASP A 288 -12.39 -19.62 -10.45
C ASP A 288 -13.04 -20.05 -9.12
N PRO A 289 -12.54 -19.58 -7.96
CA PRO A 289 -13.10 -19.92 -6.64
C PRO A 289 -14.55 -19.47 -6.44
N VAL A 290 -15.03 -18.46 -7.17
CA VAL A 290 -16.42 -18.00 -7.09
C VAL A 290 -17.38 -19.02 -7.72
N THR A 291 -16.95 -19.68 -8.80
CA THR A 291 -17.82 -20.58 -9.59
C THR A 291 -17.64 -22.06 -9.26
N VAL A 292 -16.63 -22.42 -8.46
CA VAL A 292 -16.41 -23.81 -8.06
C VAL A 292 -17.41 -24.25 -7.00
N LYS A 293 -18.01 -25.42 -7.23
CA LYS A 293 -19.06 -25.94 -6.35
C LYS A 293 -18.50 -26.76 -5.20
N ASP A 294 -17.70 -27.76 -5.53
CA ASP A 294 -17.16 -28.74 -4.59
C ASP A 294 -15.83 -29.34 -5.12
N GLY A 295 -15.26 -30.29 -4.38
CA GLY A 295 -14.02 -30.96 -4.77
C GLY A 295 -14.12 -31.77 -6.07
N LYS A 296 -15.31 -32.28 -6.43
CA LYS A 296 -15.50 -33.04 -7.68
C LYS A 296 -15.50 -32.10 -8.88
N ASP A 297 -16.19 -30.96 -8.78
CA ASP A 297 -16.17 -29.91 -9.79
C ASP A 297 -14.75 -29.33 -9.95
N PHE A 298 -14.03 -29.12 -8.84
CA PHE A 298 -12.63 -28.72 -8.87
C PHE A 298 -11.78 -29.73 -9.67
N LEU A 299 -11.84 -31.01 -9.33
CA LEU A 299 -11.05 -32.07 -9.99
C LEU A 299 -11.37 -32.20 -11.48
N GLU A 300 -12.64 -32.05 -11.88
CA GLU A 300 -13.00 -32.10 -13.29
C GLU A 300 -12.44 -30.90 -14.07
N LYS A 301 -12.50 -29.68 -13.49
CA LYS A 301 -11.94 -28.47 -14.11
C LYS A 301 -10.42 -28.55 -14.28
N VAL A 302 -9.69 -29.13 -13.32
CA VAL A 302 -8.22 -29.27 -13.37
C VAL A 302 -7.72 -30.53 -14.09
N LYS A 303 -8.62 -31.40 -14.56
CA LYS A 303 -8.26 -32.64 -15.26
C LYS A 303 -7.42 -32.41 -16.52
N THR A 304 -7.60 -31.26 -17.16
CA THR A 304 -6.85 -30.88 -18.36
C THR A 304 -5.51 -30.21 -18.04
N LEU A 305 -5.26 -29.85 -16.78
CA LEU A 305 -3.98 -29.29 -16.35
C LEU A 305 -2.90 -30.37 -16.39
N LYS A 306 -1.90 -30.15 -17.24
CA LYS A 306 -0.74 -31.02 -17.45
C LYS A 306 0.53 -30.17 -17.56
N PRO A 307 1.70 -30.72 -17.19
CA PRO A 307 2.97 -30.05 -17.45
C PRO A 307 3.16 -29.81 -18.94
N ALA A 308 3.90 -28.76 -19.29
CA ALA A 308 4.24 -28.42 -20.67
C ALA A 308 4.94 -29.58 -21.38
N SER A 309 4.75 -29.71 -22.68
CA SER A 309 5.43 -30.73 -23.51
C SER A 309 6.73 -30.23 -24.14
N VAL A 310 7.02 -28.93 -24.05
CA VAL A 310 8.21 -28.28 -24.60
C VAL A 310 8.87 -27.41 -23.56
N SER A 311 10.18 -27.20 -23.70
CA SER A 311 10.94 -26.30 -22.84
C SER A 311 10.63 -24.84 -23.13
N SER A 312 10.70 -24.02 -22.08
CA SER A 312 10.75 -22.57 -22.15
C SER A 312 12.07 -22.08 -22.74
N LYS A 313 12.13 -20.78 -23.04
CA LYS A 313 13.32 -20.14 -23.64
C LYS A 313 14.43 -19.88 -22.61
N ALA A 314 14.05 -19.67 -21.36
CA ALA A 314 14.92 -19.38 -20.22
C ALA A 314 14.51 -20.24 -19.03
N PHE A 315 15.37 -20.35 -18.02
CA PHE A 315 15.02 -21.08 -16.79
C PHE A 315 13.97 -20.33 -15.96
N ASN A 316 14.02 -18.99 -15.96
CA ASN A 316 12.98 -18.17 -15.33
C ASN A 316 11.68 -18.24 -16.13
N GLU A 317 10.56 -18.27 -15.40
CA GLU A 317 9.21 -18.42 -15.94
C GLU A 317 8.33 -17.21 -15.58
N ASP A 318 7.17 -17.08 -16.22
CA ASP A 318 6.32 -15.88 -16.07
C ASP A 318 5.39 -15.96 -14.85
N ALA A 319 5.98 -16.17 -13.66
CA ALA A 319 5.25 -16.30 -12.40
C ALA A 319 4.37 -15.07 -12.11
N TYR A 320 4.86 -13.87 -12.44
CA TYR A 320 4.11 -12.64 -12.24
C TYR A 320 2.87 -12.57 -13.14
N ALA A 321 2.89 -13.10 -14.36
CA ALA A 321 1.67 -13.24 -15.17
C ALA A 321 0.65 -14.20 -14.53
N GLY A 322 1.14 -15.29 -13.93
CA GLY A 322 0.32 -16.20 -13.12
C GLY A 322 -0.38 -15.49 -11.96
N VAL A 323 0.40 -14.77 -11.16
CA VAL A 323 -0.10 -14.03 -9.99
C VAL A 323 -1.05 -12.92 -10.41
N MET A 324 -0.69 -12.10 -11.40
CA MET A 324 -1.54 -11.02 -11.88
C MET A 324 -2.85 -11.53 -12.46
N GLN A 325 -2.85 -12.65 -13.20
CA GLN A 325 -4.11 -13.24 -13.65
C GLN A 325 -5.01 -13.64 -12.48
N ALA A 326 -4.46 -14.21 -11.40
CA ALA A 326 -5.24 -14.50 -10.20
C ALA A 326 -5.75 -13.22 -9.51
N LEU A 327 -4.95 -12.16 -9.47
CA LEU A 327 -5.33 -10.88 -8.86
C LEU A 327 -6.42 -10.15 -9.67
N ASP A 328 -6.35 -10.20 -10.99
CA ASP A 328 -7.24 -9.45 -11.88
C ASP A 328 -8.57 -10.18 -12.15
N ASP A 329 -8.54 -11.51 -12.35
CA ASP A 329 -9.73 -12.26 -12.76
C ASP A 329 -10.59 -12.71 -11.56
N VAL A 330 -9.99 -12.97 -10.39
CA VAL A 330 -10.75 -13.42 -9.21
C VAL A 330 -11.40 -12.22 -8.51
N LYS A 331 -12.69 -12.37 -8.18
CA LYS A 331 -13.43 -11.37 -7.40
C LYS A 331 -13.11 -11.47 -5.91
N TRP A 332 -11.93 -10.98 -5.54
CA TRP A 332 -11.42 -11.08 -4.17
C TRP A 332 -12.31 -10.40 -3.11
N ASN A 333 -13.06 -9.37 -3.50
CA ASN A 333 -14.00 -8.67 -2.63
C ASN A 333 -15.19 -9.52 -2.15
N GLU A 334 -15.44 -10.69 -2.75
CA GLU A 334 -16.45 -11.64 -2.25
C GLU A 334 -15.96 -12.45 -1.03
N PHE A 335 -14.69 -12.29 -0.64
CA PHE A 335 -14.05 -13.06 0.43
C PHE A 335 -13.45 -12.16 1.51
N GLY A 336 -13.60 -12.57 2.77
CA GLY A 336 -13.00 -11.91 3.93
C GLY A 336 -11.55 -12.33 4.18
N ALA A 337 -11.18 -13.56 3.80
CA ALA A 337 -9.80 -14.03 3.83
C ALA A 337 -9.31 -14.40 2.43
N ARG A 338 -8.14 -13.92 2.04
CA ARG A 338 -7.70 -13.87 0.64
C ARG A 338 -6.27 -14.38 0.54
N TYR A 339 -6.10 -15.65 0.16
CA TYR A 339 -4.79 -16.31 0.08
C TYR A 339 -4.45 -16.69 -1.36
N LEU A 340 -3.23 -16.38 -1.77
CA LEU A 340 -2.64 -16.82 -3.03
C LEU A 340 -1.39 -17.64 -2.72
N ILE A 341 -1.31 -18.86 -3.25
CA ILE A 341 -0.19 -19.77 -3.02
C ILE A 341 0.53 -19.99 -4.35
N LEU A 342 1.67 -19.33 -4.52
CA LEU A 342 2.58 -19.52 -5.65
C LEU A 342 3.41 -20.79 -5.44
N VAL A 343 3.46 -21.66 -6.44
CA VAL A 343 4.25 -22.89 -6.43
C VAL A 343 5.13 -22.92 -7.68
N THR A 344 6.46 -23.05 -7.50
CA THR A 344 7.43 -22.99 -8.61
C THR A 344 8.79 -23.55 -8.21
N ASP A 345 9.54 -24.08 -9.18
CA ASP A 345 10.94 -24.47 -9.04
C ASP A 345 11.92 -23.53 -9.77
N ALA A 346 11.44 -22.38 -10.23
CA ALA A 346 12.19 -21.40 -11.00
C ALA A 346 11.95 -19.97 -10.51
N GLY A 347 12.84 -19.05 -10.87
CA GLY A 347 12.66 -17.62 -10.68
C GLY A 347 11.66 -17.02 -11.67
N ALA A 348 11.28 -15.78 -11.41
CA ALA A 348 10.32 -15.04 -12.22
C ALA A 348 11.01 -14.23 -13.33
N LEU A 349 10.33 -14.07 -14.47
CA LEU A 349 10.66 -13.07 -15.48
C LEU A 349 10.35 -11.68 -14.92
N ASP A 350 11.40 -10.94 -14.57
CA ASP A 350 11.27 -9.61 -13.95
C ASP A 350 10.74 -8.55 -14.92
N GLY A 351 10.34 -7.39 -14.39
CA GLY A 351 9.61 -6.38 -15.14
C GLY A 351 10.37 -5.77 -16.33
N ASP A 352 11.70 -5.85 -16.36
CA ASP A 352 12.55 -5.38 -17.46
C ASP A 352 12.92 -6.49 -18.46
N ASP A 353 12.57 -7.75 -18.19
CA ASP A 353 12.82 -8.87 -19.10
C ASP A 353 11.92 -8.77 -20.34
N ALA A 354 12.51 -8.98 -21.52
CA ALA A 354 11.79 -8.94 -22.80
C ALA A 354 10.77 -10.08 -22.97
N LEU A 355 10.89 -11.15 -22.19
CA LEU A 355 9.99 -12.28 -22.17
C LEU A 355 8.82 -12.08 -21.19
N SER A 356 8.88 -11.10 -20.28
CA SER A 356 7.84 -10.84 -19.28
C SER A 356 6.53 -10.41 -19.94
N GLY A 357 5.45 -11.13 -19.64
CA GLY A 357 4.11 -10.82 -20.13
C GLY A 357 3.45 -9.65 -19.39
N THR A 358 3.88 -9.37 -18.16
CA THR A 358 3.33 -8.27 -17.35
C THR A 358 4.16 -7.00 -17.41
N GLY A 359 5.49 -7.13 -17.56
CA GLY A 359 6.42 -6.02 -17.42
C GLY A 359 6.46 -5.41 -16.01
N LEU A 360 6.01 -6.17 -14.99
CA LEU A 360 5.99 -5.75 -13.58
C LEU A 360 7.11 -6.43 -12.78
N SER A 361 7.63 -5.72 -11.77
CA SER A 361 8.54 -6.32 -10.76
C SER A 361 7.78 -6.97 -9.61
N ALA A 362 8.49 -7.76 -8.80
CA ALA A 362 7.98 -8.35 -7.55
C ALA A 362 7.22 -7.33 -6.67
N SER A 363 7.85 -6.17 -6.42
CA SER A 363 7.29 -5.08 -5.59
C SER A 363 5.99 -4.50 -6.17
N GLN A 364 5.87 -4.43 -7.49
CA GLN A 364 4.67 -3.91 -8.15
C GLN A 364 3.52 -4.91 -8.14
N VAL A 365 3.84 -6.20 -8.32
CA VAL A 365 2.85 -7.27 -8.19
C VAL A 365 2.38 -7.36 -6.73
N LYS A 366 3.28 -7.23 -5.75
CA LYS A 366 2.95 -7.10 -4.33
C LYS A 366 1.98 -5.95 -4.08
N LEU A 367 2.24 -4.76 -4.62
CA LEU A 367 1.34 -3.60 -4.47
C LEU A 367 -0.07 -3.87 -4.99
N GLU A 368 -0.21 -4.59 -6.11
CA GLU A 368 -1.52 -4.98 -6.63
C GLU A 368 -2.22 -6.03 -5.76
N ALA A 369 -1.45 -6.89 -5.08
CA ALA A 369 -1.98 -7.83 -4.09
C ALA A 369 -2.42 -7.11 -2.80
N ASP A 370 -1.59 -6.20 -2.28
CA ASP A 370 -1.88 -5.38 -1.09
C ASP A 370 -3.17 -4.56 -1.30
N TYR A 371 -3.34 -3.94 -2.48
CA TYR A 371 -4.56 -3.21 -2.84
C TYR A 371 -5.83 -4.08 -2.76
N ARG A 372 -5.71 -5.37 -3.11
CA ARG A 372 -6.82 -6.34 -3.04
C ARG A 372 -6.89 -7.07 -1.69
N GLY A 373 -6.00 -6.76 -0.74
CA GLY A 373 -5.90 -7.45 0.54
C GLY A 373 -5.54 -8.93 0.42
N VAL A 374 -4.82 -9.32 -0.65
CA VAL A 374 -4.44 -10.71 -0.93
C VAL A 374 -3.05 -10.97 -0.36
N ALA A 375 -2.92 -11.98 0.50
CA ALA A 375 -1.62 -12.43 0.97
C ALA A 375 -1.03 -13.49 0.04
N ILE A 376 0.20 -13.26 -0.43
CA ILE A 376 0.91 -14.18 -1.31
C ILE A 376 1.89 -15.01 -0.49
N TYR A 377 1.78 -16.33 -0.62
CA TYR A 377 2.73 -17.32 -0.12
C TYR A 377 3.51 -17.88 -1.31
N ALA A 378 4.84 -18.03 -1.18
CA ALA A 378 5.65 -18.70 -2.18
C ALA A 378 6.21 -20.02 -1.63
N LEU A 379 5.78 -21.14 -2.22
CA LEU A 379 6.39 -22.45 -2.04
C LEU A 379 7.42 -22.66 -3.14
N HIS A 380 8.67 -22.26 -2.85
CA HIS A 380 9.77 -22.32 -3.80
C HIS A 380 10.50 -23.65 -3.70
N LEU A 381 10.39 -24.46 -4.74
CA LEU A 381 10.95 -25.79 -4.84
C LEU A 381 12.43 -25.69 -5.22
N LYS A 382 13.34 -25.88 -4.26
CA LYS A 382 14.79 -25.81 -4.47
C LYS A 382 15.32 -27.06 -5.17
N THR A 383 14.85 -27.31 -6.38
CA THR A 383 15.21 -28.48 -7.19
C THR A 383 16.70 -28.45 -7.57
N PRO A 384 17.36 -29.61 -7.77
CA PRO A 384 18.77 -29.64 -8.17
C PRO A 384 19.08 -28.86 -9.46
N SER A 385 18.13 -28.81 -10.41
CA SER A 385 18.23 -28.07 -11.67
C SER A 385 18.25 -26.54 -11.48
N GLY A 386 17.58 -26.03 -10.46
CA GLY A 386 17.48 -24.61 -10.15
C GLY A 386 18.65 -24.06 -9.34
N LYS A 387 19.69 -24.85 -9.04
CA LYS A 387 20.78 -24.48 -8.12
C LYS A 387 21.40 -23.11 -8.39
N ASN A 388 21.59 -22.74 -9.66
CA ASN A 388 22.19 -21.45 -10.05
C ASN A 388 21.19 -20.28 -10.02
N ASN A 389 19.90 -20.57 -9.90
CA ASN A 389 18.80 -19.62 -9.93
C ASN A 389 18.19 -19.38 -8.54
N HIS A 390 18.33 -20.34 -7.60
CA HIS A 390 17.68 -20.27 -6.28
C HIS A 390 17.88 -18.94 -5.55
N ALA A 391 19.08 -18.35 -5.60
CA ALA A 391 19.36 -17.10 -4.88
C ALA A 391 18.58 -15.91 -5.46
N GLU A 392 18.46 -15.83 -6.78
CA GLU A 392 17.69 -14.80 -7.47
C GLU A 392 16.19 -15.00 -7.23
N ALA A 393 15.70 -16.23 -7.40
CA ALA A 393 14.32 -16.59 -7.14
C ALA A 393 13.91 -16.32 -5.68
N GLU A 394 14.79 -16.63 -4.71
CA GLU A 394 14.56 -16.32 -3.30
C GLU A 394 14.43 -14.82 -3.05
N GLN A 395 15.28 -13.99 -3.68
CA GLN A 395 15.16 -12.54 -3.59
C GLN A 395 13.83 -12.04 -4.17
N GLN A 396 13.47 -12.50 -5.37
CA GLN A 396 12.24 -12.12 -6.06
C GLN A 396 11.00 -12.51 -5.26
N TYR A 397 10.94 -13.74 -4.77
CA TYR A 397 9.78 -14.25 -4.03
C TYR A 397 9.72 -13.75 -2.60
N SER A 398 10.85 -13.42 -1.96
CA SER A 398 10.82 -12.72 -0.67
C SER A 398 10.23 -11.31 -0.81
N GLU A 399 10.59 -10.58 -1.87
CA GLU A 399 10.00 -9.27 -2.18
C GLU A 399 8.50 -9.39 -2.50
N LEU A 400 8.12 -10.32 -3.38
CA LEU A 400 6.72 -10.54 -3.78
C LEU A 400 5.82 -10.91 -2.59
N THR A 401 6.33 -11.72 -1.66
CA THR A 401 5.58 -12.27 -0.51
C THR A 401 5.73 -11.45 0.76
N HIS A 402 6.43 -10.31 0.72
CA HIS A 402 6.60 -9.48 1.90
C HIS A 402 5.25 -8.98 2.40
N ASN A 403 4.86 -9.39 3.60
CA ASN A 403 3.59 -9.02 4.21
C ASN A 403 3.79 -7.92 5.25
N ALA A 404 3.08 -6.80 5.08
CA ALA A 404 3.22 -5.64 5.95
C ALA A 404 2.77 -5.89 7.41
N VAL A 405 1.84 -6.81 7.65
CA VAL A 405 1.35 -7.13 9.00
C VAL A 405 2.42 -7.86 9.80
N LEU A 406 3.04 -8.88 9.19
CA LEU A 406 4.08 -9.68 9.83
C LEU A 406 5.47 -9.02 9.74
N ASN A 407 5.59 -7.97 8.93
CA ASN A 407 6.84 -7.30 8.58
C ASN A 407 7.94 -8.28 8.09
N LYS A 408 7.55 -9.29 7.30
CA LYS A 408 8.45 -10.34 6.80
C LYS A 408 7.89 -11.05 5.55
N PRO A 409 8.74 -11.71 4.75
CA PRO A 409 8.29 -12.52 3.62
C PRO A 409 7.57 -13.80 4.04
N LEU A 410 6.50 -14.15 3.32
CA LEU A 410 5.81 -15.45 3.35
C LEU A 410 6.42 -16.41 2.30
N TYR A 411 7.75 -16.48 2.30
CA TYR A 411 8.54 -17.34 1.43
C TYR A 411 8.96 -18.61 2.17
N PHE A 412 8.64 -19.76 1.58
CA PHE A 412 8.88 -21.08 2.17
C PHE A 412 9.63 -21.98 1.19
N PRO A 413 10.94 -22.20 1.39
CA PRO A 413 11.70 -23.09 0.53
C PRO A 413 11.33 -24.56 0.79
N VAL A 414 11.33 -25.36 -0.27
CA VAL A 414 11.25 -26.82 -0.20
C VAL A 414 12.58 -27.38 -0.67
N GLU A 415 13.45 -27.70 0.28
CA GLU A 415 14.78 -28.21 0.00
C GLU A 415 14.73 -29.46 -0.88
N ALA A 416 15.65 -29.51 -1.85
CA ALA A 416 15.77 -30.55 -2.86
C ALA A 416 14.53 -30.76 -3.77
N GLY A 417 13.49 -29.92 -3.65
CA GLY A 417 12.21 -30.18 -4.32
C GLY A 417 11.52 -31.44 -3.80
N ASP A 418 11.68 -31.75 -2.51
CA ASP A 418 11.07 -32.96 -1.94
C ASP A 418 9.53 -32.88 -2.00
N VAL A 419 8.92 -33.76 -2.81
CA VAL A 419 7.47 -33.78 -3.07
C VAL A 419 6.66 -34.07 -1.81
N ASP A 420 7.19 -34.89 -0.90
CA ASP A 420 6.51 -35.22 0.36
C ASP A 420 6.54 -34.03 1.32
N ARG A 421 7.67 -33.32 1.43
CA ARG A 421 7.80 -32.09 2.21
C ARG A 421 6.92 -30.98 1.65
N PHE A 422 6.90 -30.82 0.33
CA PHE A 422 5.96 -29.93 -0.35
C PHE A 422 4.52 -30.27 0.03
N GLY A 423 4.13 -31.54 -0.11
CA GLY A 423 2.81 -32.03 0.23
C GLY A 423 2.40 -31.72 1.67
N ARG A 424 3.30 -31.97 2.63
CA ARG A 424 3.06 -31.64 4.06
C ARG A 424 2.84 -30.15 4.28
N LYS A 425 3.62 -29.27 3.65
CA LYS A 425 3.45 -27.81 3.77
C LYS A 425 2.11 -27.34 3.17
N VAL A 426 1.72 -27.87 2.01
CA VAL A 426 0.42 -27.56 1.39
C VAL A 426 -0.74 -28.02 2.28
N ASP A 427 -0.68 -29.25 2.80
CA ASP A 427 -1.72 -29.78 3.69
C ASP A 427 -1.83 -28.94 4.97
N ALA A 428 -0.69 -28.59 5.59
CA ALA A 428 -0.64 -27.78 6.81
C ALA A 428 -1.22 -26.37 6.60
N LEU A 429 -0.84 -25.69 5.50
CA LEU A 429 -1.33 -24.36 5.18
C LEU A 429 -2.85 -24.36 5.00
N ALA A 430 -3.38 -25.31 4.23
CA ALA A 430 -4.80 -25.36 3.98
C ALA A 430 -5.62 -25.79 5.21
N GLU A 431 -5.10 -26.69 6.04
CA GLU A 431 -5.73 -27.03 7.32
C GLU A 431 -5.78 -25.83 8.27
N ALA A 432 -4.68 -25.05 8.36
CA ALA A 432 -4.62 -23.84 9.17
C ALA A 432 -5.66 -22.81 8.74
N ILE A 433 -5.76 -22.54 7.43
CA ILE A 433 -6.75 -21.61 6.88
C ILE A 433 -8.17 -22.10 7.15
N ALA A 434 -8.45 -23.39 6.90
CA ALA A 434 -9.78 -23.95 7.16
C ALA A 434 -10.17 -23.91 8.65
N ALA A 435 -9.21 -24.16 9.55
CA ALA A 435 -9.42 -24.07 10.99
C ALA A 435 -9.72 -22.63 11.42
N GLN A 436 -9.01 -21.66 10.86
CA GLN A 436 -9.17 -20.26 11.19
C GLN A 436 -10.51 -19.69 10.71
N VAL A 437 -10.96 -20.06 9.50
CA VAL A 437 -12.31 -19.71 9.00
C VAL A 437 -13.38 -20.29 9.90
N LYS A 438 -13.20 -21.53 10.36
CA LYS A 438 -14.12 -22.16 11.32
C LYS A 438 -14.21 -21.36 12.62
N LEU A 439 -13.07 -20.94 13.20
CA LEU A 439 -13.03 -20.16 14.43
C LEU A 439 -13.70 -18.79 14.29
N ALA A 440 -13.49 -18.13 13.15
CA ALA A 440 -14.16 -16.87 12.82
C ALA A 440 -15.68 -17.06 12.75
N TYR A 441 -16.12 -18.05 11.97
CA TYR A 441 -17.53 -18.32 11.72
C TYR A 441 -18.28 -18.87 12.95
N SER A 442 -17.62 -19.68 13.79
CA SER A 442 -18.22 -20.21 15.03
C SER A 442 -18.42 -19.11 16.09
N GLY A 443 -17.81 -17.94 15.89
CA GLY A 443 -17.94 -16.84 16.81
C GLY A 443 -17.15 -17.00 18.10
N GLU A 444 -16.23 -17.97 18.14
CA GLU A 444 -15.35 -18.22 19.29
C GLU A 444 -14.28 -17.11 19.45
N GLN A 445 -14.05 -16.30 18.42
CA GLN A 445 -13.19 -15.10 18.48
C GLN A 445 -13.96 -13.77 18.65
N ALA A 446 -15.28 -13.78 18.50
CA ALA A 446 -16.08 -12.57 18.22
C ALA A 446 -16.55 -11.80 19.48
N ALA A 447 -15.77 -11.77 20.56
CA ALA A 447 -16.29 -11.36 21.85
C ALA A 447 -15.32 -10.52 22.68
N GLY A 448 -14.75 -9.43 22.14
CA GLY A 448 -13.92 -8.47 22.90
C GLY A 448 -12.92 -9.15 23.84
N SER A 449 -12.38 -10.29 23.41
CA SER A 449 -11.86 -11.27 24.33
C SER A 449 -10.44 -10.90 24.66
N ALA A 450 -10.19 -10.90 25.96
CA ALA A 450 -8.94 -11.07 26.69
C ALA A 450 -7.93 -12.11 26.11
N LEU A 451 -8.01 -12.49 24.83
CA LEU A 451 -6.96 -13.12 24.05
C LEU A 451 -5.92 -12.09 23.61
N ASN A 452 -6.32 -10.83 23.36
CA ASN A 452 -5.40 -9.72 23.08
C ASN A 452 -4.66 -9.19 24.32
N ALA A 453 -4.98 -9.70 25.51
CA ALA A 453 -4.30 -9.38 26.76
C ALA A 453 -3.48 -10.55 27.31
N ASN A 454 -3.39 -11.67 26.55
CA ASN A 454 -2.57 -12.80 26.95
C ASN A 454 -1.40 -12.97 25.95
N PRO A 455 -0.17 -12.57 26.31
CA PRO A 455 1.03 -12.86 25.52
C PRO A 455 1.28 -14.37 25.33
N GLU A 456 0.46 -15.24 25.94
CA GLU A 456 0.43 -16.66 25.63
C GLU A 456 -0.34 -17.05 24.36
N TYR A 457 -1.13 -16.22 23.66
CA TYR A 457 -1.79 -16.77 22.45
C TYR A 457 -0.80 -17.11 21.33
N GLY A 458 0.29 -16.34 21.19
CA GLY A 458 1.46 -16.67 20.36
C GLY A 458 2.49 -17.60 21.02
N ARG A 459 2.33 -17.94 22.31
CA ARG A 459 3.26 -18.82 23.06
C ARG A 459 2.61 -20.05 23.69
N SER A 460 1.31 -20.26 23.48
CA SER A 460 0.57 -21.34 24.13
C SER A 460 0.97 -22.64 23.47
N LYS A 461 1.90 -23.33 24.14
CA LYS A 461 2.20 -24.75 23.98
C LYS A 461 0.97 -25.60 24.33
N LYS A 462 -0.13 -25.43 23.60
CA LYS A 462 -1.12 -26.50 23.45
C LYS A 462 -0.73 -27.27 22.20
N PRO A 463 -0.43 -28.57 22.31
CA PRO A 463 0.09 -29.32 21.19
C PRO A 463 -0.98 -29.39 20.10
N ALA A 464 -0.64 -28.85 18.92
CA ALA A 464 -1.09 -29.42 17.67
C ALA A 464 -0.79 -30.95 17.70
N PRO A 465 -1.51 -31.80 16.94
CA PRO A 465 -1.15 -33.21 16.81
C PRO A 465 0.36 -33.33 16.54
N PRO A 466 1.06 -34.31 17.14
CA PRO A 466 2.51 -34.30 17.23
C PRO A 466 3.14 -34.26 15.83
N VAL A 467 3.56 -33.07 15.42
CA VAL A 467 4.58 -32.88 14.40
C VAL A 467 5.90 -33.06 15.13
N SER A 468 6.76 -33.93 14.60
CA SER A 468 8.07 -34.24 15.19
C SER A 468 8.83 -32.97 15.54
N ALA A 469 9.47 -32.95 16.72
CA ALA A 469 10.19 -31.82 17.33
C ALA A 469 11.40 -31.26 16.53
N ASP A 470 11.54 -31.64 15.25
CA ASP A 470 12.62 -31.25 14.33
C ASP A 470 12.22 -30.15 13.33
N ASN A 471 10.95 -29.72 13.24
CA ASN A 471 10.50 -28.78 12.18
C ASN A 471 9.97 -27.43 12.71
N THR A 472 10.88 -26.52 13.07
CA THR A 472 10.56 -25.13 13.48
C THR A 472 9.92 -24.30 12.36
N GLU A 473 10.23 -24.58 11.09
CA GLU A 473 9.67 -23.86 9.94
C GLU A 473 8.17 -24.10 9.73
N ASP A 474 7.71 -25.35 9.95
CA ASP A 474 6.30 -25.70 9.75
C ASP A 474 5.44 -25.07 10.87
N GLU A 475 5.98 -24.99 12.09
CA GLU A 475 5.35 -24.25 13.19
C GLU A 475 5.28 -22.75 12.89
N GLN A 476 6.35 -22.17 12.35
CA GLN A 476 6.37 -20.75 11.98
C GLN A 476 5.35 -20.42 10.89
N LEU A 477 5.22 -21.27 9.85
CA LEU A 477 4.20 -21.14 8.82
C LEU A 477 2.79 -21.09 9.43
N LEU A 478 2.51 -21.97 10.40
CA LEU A 478 1.22 -22.01 11.08
C LEU A 478 0.97 -20.74 11.90
N GLN A 479 1.95 -20.26 12.66
CA GLN A 479 1.83 -19.02 13.45
C GLN A 479 1.58 -17.80 12.55
N ASP A 480 2.32 -17.70 11.44
CA ASP A 480 2.18 -16.62 10.47
C ASP A 480 0.79 -16.61 9.83
N THR A 481 0.29 -17.80 9.49
CA THR A 481 -1.05 -17.98 8.92
C THR A 481 -2.14 -17.60 9.92
N LEU A 482 -1.98 -17.92 11.20
CA LEU A 482 -2.93 -17.53 12.25
C LEU A 482 -2.99 -16.01 12.43
N LEU A 483 -1.83 -15.34 12.50
CA LEU A 483 -1.74 -13.90 12.71
C LEU A 483 -2.25 -13.12 11.50
N LEU A 484 -1.84 -13.50 10.29
CA LEU A 484 -2.37 -12.93 9.05
C LEU A 484 -3.88 -13.15 8.94
N GLY A 485 -4.33 -14.34 9.33
CA GLY A 485 -5.72 -14.66 9.43
C GLY A 485 -6.50 -13.70 10.33
N HIS A 486 -5.97 -13.40 11.51
CA HIS A 486 -6.56 -12.42 12.42
C HIS A 486 -6.60 -11.02 11.77
N ALA A 487 -5.54 -10.62 11.08
CA ALA A 487 -5.49 -9.35 10.36
C ALA A 487 -6.59 -9.25 9.27
N MET A 488 -6.83 -10.33 8.52
CA MET A 488 -7.90 -10.40 7.53
C MET A 488 -9.30 -10.30 8.18
N GLN A 489 -9.49 -10.86 9.37
CA GLN A 489 -10.72 -10.69 10.13
C GLN A 489 -10.95 -9.23 10.54
N LEU A 490 -9.90 -8.54 11.01
CA LEU A 490 -9.99 -7.11 11.35
C LEU A 490 -10.26 -6.24 10.11
N ALA A 491 -9.70 -6.59 8.95
CA ALA A 491 -10.00 -5.97 7.67
C ALA A 491 -11.45 -6.14 7.27
N TYR A 492 -11.94 -7.40 7.25
CA TYR A 492 -13.33 -7.70 6.94
C TYR A 492 -14.30 -7.02 7.90
N LEU A 493 -14.02 -7.04 9.22
CA LEU A 493 -14.84 -6.32 10.21
C LEU A 493 -14.84 -4.82 9.95
N GLY A 494 -13.69 -4.24 9.58
CA GLY A 494 -13.57 -2.85 9.20
C GLY A 494 -14.47 -2.51 8.00
N GLU A 495 -14.44 -3.35 6.96
CA GLU A 495 -15.27 -3.21 5.76
C GLU A 495 -16.77 -3.28 6.10
N VAL A 496 -17.23 -4.37 6.76
CA VAL A 496 -18.67 -4.57 7.02
C VAL A 496 -19.26 -3.61 8.04
N THR A 497 -18.44 -3.09 8.95
CA THR A 497 -18.87 -2.08 9.93
C THR A 497 -18.68 -0.65 9.44
N GLY A 498 -17.98 -0.46 8.32
CA GLY A 498 -17.62 0.85 7.78
C GLY A 498 -16.72 1.62 8.74
N ALA A 499 -15.66 0.99 9.25
CA ALA A 499 -14.65 1.62 10.08
C ALA A 499 -14.06 2.87 9.39
N LYS A 500 -13.85 3.94 10.17
CA LYS A 500 -13.41 5.24 9.65
C LYS A 500 -12.27 5.77 10.47
N ALA A 501 -11.40 6.55 9.83
CA ALA A 501 -10.40 7.34 10.53
C ALA A 501 -11.04 8.18 11.66
N PRO A 502 -10.38 8.31 12.82
CA PRO A 502 -10.94 8.99 13.96
C PRO A 502 -11.13 10.48 13.64
N ASN A 503 -12.12 11.13 14.25
CA ASN A 503 -12.35 12.56 14.05
C ASN A 503 -11.45 13.37 15.01
N VAL A 504 -10.22 13.65 14.56
CA VAL A 504 -9.18 14.36 15.31
C VAL A 504 -8.81 15.62 14.55
N PHE A 505 -9.23 16.80 15.00
CA PHE A 505 -8.91 18.03 14.29
C PHE A 505 -7.39 18.20 14.11
N GLU A 506 -6.60 18.07 15.19
CA GLU A 506 -5.14 18.04 15.17
C GLU A 506 -4.62 17.10 16.27
N GLY A 507 -3.53 16.39 15.99
CA GLY A 507 -2.83 15.56 16.97
C GLY A 507 -1.46 15.10 16.48
N TRP A 508 -0.61 14.69 17.42
CA TRP A 508 0.71 14.12 17.16
C TRP A 508 0.67 12.61 17.23
N ILE A 509 1.29 11.95 16.26
CA ILE A 509 1.41 10.50 16.16
C ILE A 509 2.87 10.11 15.91
N SER A 510 3.21 8.84 16.14
CA SER A 510 4.44 8.26 15.58
C SER A 510 4.14 7.37 14.38
N ASP A 511 5.04 7.33 13.41
CA ASP A 511 5.02 6.38 12.29
C ASP A 511 5.48 4.95 12.67
N ARG A 512 5.93 4.75 13.91
CA ARG A 512 6.33 3.45 14.48
C ARG A 512 5.55 3.14 15.75
N ASP A 513 5.42 1.84 16.06
CA ASP A 513 4.90 1.40 17.35
C ASP A 513 5.83 1.88 18.47
N ILE A 514 5.25 2.31 19.60
CA ILE A 514 6.03 2.86 20.72
C ILE A 514 6.92 1.78 21.36
N VAL A 515 6.43 0.54 21.41
CA VAL A 515 7.11 -0.59 22.06
C VAL A 515 7.86 -1.42 21.02
N GLU A 516 7.18 -1.82 19.95
CA GLU A 516 7.75 -2.64 18.87
C GLU A 516 8.19 -1.76 17.69
N GLN A 517 9.20 -0.92 17.92
CA GLN A 517 9.59 0.18 17.03
C GLN A 517 10.02 -0.19 15.60
N THR A 518 10.13 -1.49 15.28
CA THR A 518 10.31 -1.98 13.91
C THR A 518 9.00 -2.00 13.11
N LYS A 519 7.84 -2.02 13.78
CA LYS A 519 6.52 -2.12 13.16
C LYS A 519 5.97 -0.74 12.80
N PRO A 520 5.63 -0.49 11.53
CA PRO A 520 5.00 0.76 11.12
C PRO A 520 3.55 0.83 11.59
N THR A 521 3.11 2.00 12.05
CA THR A 521 1.70 2.28 12.42
C THR A 521 0.91 2.89 11.28
N VAL A 522 1.60 3.53 10.33
CA VAL A 522 1.02 4.17 9.16
C VAL A 522 1.91 4.00 7.93
N ASP A 523 1.28 3.90 6.77
CA ASP A 523 1.92 3.97 5.45
C ASP A 523 1.68 5.34 4.83
N VAL A 524 2.70 5.86 4.16
CA VAL A 524 2.64 7.21 3.57
C VAL A 524 2.31 7.10 2.09
N ARG A 525 1.33 7.89 1.66
CA ARG A 525 0.94 8.04 0.25
C ARG A 525 1.11 9.50 -0.18
N VAL A 526 1.78 9.71 -1.31
CA VAL A 526 1.87 11.01 -1.96
C VAL A 526 0.76 11.12 -2.99
N LEU A 527 -0.07 12.15 -2.85
CA LEU A 527 -1.22 12.40 -3.70
C LEU A 527 -0.78 13.21 -4.92
N LEU A 528 -0.65 12.55 -6.06
CA LEU A 528 -0.22 13.16 -7.31
C LEU A 528 -1.40 13.35 -8.27
N THR A 529 -1.49 14.50 -8.93
CA THR A 529 -2.38 14.69 -10.08
C THR A 529 -1.81 14.02 -11.34
N LYS A 530 -2.62 13.88 -12.39
CA LYS A 530 -2.16 13.33 -13.67
C LYS A 530 -1.00 14.11 -14.27
N SER A 531 -1.04 15.44 -14.18
CA SER A 531 0.06 16.28 -14.67
C SER A 531 1.33 16.06 -13.85
N GLN A 532 1.23 16.02 -12.52
CA GLN A 532 2.38 15.77 -11.64
C GLN A 532 2.99 14.39 -11.88
N LEU A 533 2.16 13.35 -12.07
CA LEU A 533 2.64 12.01 -12.40
C LEU A 533 3.31 11.97 -13.78
N SER A 534 2.80 12.72 -14.77
CA SER A 534 3.43 12.84 -16.09
C SER A 534 4.80 13.53 -15.98
N ASP A 535 4.87 14.66 -15.28
CA ASP A 535 6.13 15.39 -15.06
C ASP A 535 7.15 14.49 -14.34
N LEU A 536 6.71 13.75 -13.33
CA LEU A 536 7.53 12.77 -12.63
C LEU A 536 8.04 11.67 -13.58
N SER A 537 7.17 11.12 -14.43
CA SER A 537 7.54 10.11 -15.41
C SER A 537 8.59 10.62 -16.38
N ASP A 538 8.45 11.86 -16.86
CA ASP A 538 9.41 12.46 -17.78
C ASP A 538 10.77 12.72 -17.12
N ILE A 539 10.79 13.17 -15.86
CA ILE A 539 12.03 13.35 -15.08
C ILE A 539 12.72 12.01 -14.86
N VAL A 540 11.98 11.00 -14.38
CA VAL A 540 12.54 9.67 -14.11
C VAL A 540 13.09 9.02 -15.38
N LYS A 541 12.41 9.23 -16.51
CA LYS A 541 12.89 8.78 -17.82
C LYS A 541 14.20 9.44 -18.20
N GLN A 542 14.32 10.75 -18.04
CA GLN A 542 15.54 11.48 -18.33
C GLN A 542 16.71 11.05 -17.43
N ILE A 543 16.43 10.76 -16.15
CA ILE A 543 17.42 10.20 -15.22
C ILE A 543 17.84 8.80 -15.66
N ALA A 544 16.90 7.92 -16.01
CA ALA A 544 17.21 6.58 -16.51
C ALA A 544 18.05 6.62 -17.80
N ASP A 545 17.72 7.50 -18.74
CA ASP A 545 18.48 7.70 -19.98
C ASP A 545 19.89 8.23 -19.71
N ALA A 546 20.05 9.15 -18.74
CA ALA A 546 21.36 9.65 -18.32
C ALA A 546 22.19 8.58 -17.60
N ALA A 547 21.57 7.81 -16.71
CA ALA A 547 22.22 6.71 -15.99
C ALA A 547 22.69 5.59 -16.94
N ASN A 548 21.89 5.26 -17.96
CA ASN A 548 22.29 4.34 -19.02
C ASN A 548 23.56 4.81 -19.76
N GLN A 549 23.67 6.11 -20.04
CA GLN A 549 24.88 6.69 -20.63
C GLN A 549 26.05 6.71 -19.62
N GLY A 550 25.74 6.90 -18.34
CA GLY A 550 26.65 6.89 -17.20
C GLY A 550 27.37 5.55 -16.96
N LEU A 551 26.84 4.44 -17.48
CA LEU A 551 27.53 3.14 -17.50
C LEU A 551 28.86 3.20 -18.28
N ILE A 552 28.95 4.10 -19.27
CA ILE A 552 30.15 4.30 -20.10
C ILE A 552 30.98 5.47 -19.56
N SER A 553 30.32 6.58 -19.19
CA SER A 553 30.99 7.80 -18.71
C SER A 553 30.19 8.45 -17.57
N PRO A 554 30.53 8.18 -16.29
CA PRO A 554 29.86 8.76 -15.13
C PRO A 554 29.84 10.29 -15.15
N THR A 555 30.94 10.92 -15.54
CA THR A 555 31.04 12.39 -15.59
C THR A 555 30.11 13.00 -16.63
N ASP A 556 29.84 12.30 -17.75
CA ASP A 556 28.89 12.80 -18.75
C ASP A 556 27.44 12.65 -18.29
N MET A 557 27.12 11.62 -17.50
CA MET A 557 25.81 11.50 -16.84
C MET A 557 25.54 12.72 -15.95
N PHE A 558 26.45 13.07 -15.04
CA PHE A 558 26.22 14.19 -14.11
C PHE A 558 26.24 15.55 -14.81
N LYS A 559 27.04 15.75 -15.86
CA LYS A 559 26.93 16.95 -16.72
C LYS A 559 25.56 17.07 -17.39
N LYS A 560 24.97 15.95 -17.80
CA LYS A 560 23.63 15.93 -18.39
C LYS A 560 22.55 16.20 -17.34
N LEU A 561 22.67 15.62 -16.16
CA LEU A 561 21.76 15.90 -15.04
C LEU A 561 21.84 17.38 -14.61
N GLN A 562 23.04 17.96 -14.58
CA GLN A 562 23.23 19.40 -14.34
C GLN A 562 22.59 20.27 -15.43
N SER A 563 22.69 19.89 -16.70
CA SER A 563 22.07 20.66 -17.78
C SER A 563 20.54 20.58 -17.75
N LEU A 564 19.99 19.42 -17.39
CA LEU A 564 18.55 19.24 -17.17
C LEU A 564 18.05 20.14 -16.03
N SER A 565 18.77 20.15 -14.89
CA SER A 565 18.49 21.05 -13.76
C SER A 565 18.45 22.52 -14.19
N ALA A 566 19.45 22.97 -14.97
CA ALA A 566 19.51 24.35 -15.45
C ALA A 566 18.32 24.71 -16.36
N THR A 567 17.82 23.77 -17.18
CA THR A 567 16.61 24.00 -18.00
C THR A 567 15.32 24.06 -17.21
N MET A 568 15.29 23.51 -15.99
CA MET A 568 14.12 23.55 -15.09
C MET A 568 14.04 24.82 -14.23
N GLY A 569 14.95 25.79 -14.44
CA GLY A 569 14.77 27.17 -13.97
C GLY A 569 15.39 27.51 -12.62
N LYS A 570 16.33 26.72 -12.10
CA LYS A 570 17.18 27.12 -10.97
C LYS A 570 18.49 27.78 -11.41
N ASP A 571 19.03 28.63 -10.54
CA ASP A 571 20.15 29.53 -10.80
C ASP A 571 21.44 28.76 -11.16
N ALA A 572 21.94 28.94 -12.39
CA ALA A 572 23.09 28.21 -12.94
C ALA A 572 24.40 28.42 -12.15
N ASN A 573 24.44 29.38 -11.23
CA ASN A 573 25.57 29.62 -10.34
C ASN A 573 25.60 28.71 -9.11
N GLN A 574 24.47 28.10 -8.68
CA GLN A 574 24.45 27.08 -7.63
C GLN A 574 24.99 25.73 -8.12
N VAL A 575 24.92 25.48 -9.43
CA VAL A 575 25.34 24.24 -10.09
C VAL A 575 26.87 24.12 -10.22
N LYS A 576 27.66 25.15 -9.86
CA LYS A 576 29.12 25.19 -10.10
C LYS A 576 29.99 24.49 -9.03
N GLN A 577 29.40 23.94 -7.96
CA GLN A 577 30.13 23.21 -6.88
C GLN A 577 29.76 21.72 -6.82
N ALA A 578 29.75 21.02 -7.96
CA ALA A 578 28.89 19.86 -8.18
C ALA A 578 29.52 18.44 -8.14
N GLU A 579 30.76 18.26 -7.68
CA GLU A 579 31.30 16.88 -7.55
C GLU A 579 30.70 16.12 -6.35
N SER A 580 30.08 16.82 -5.39
CA SER A 580 29.49 16.26 -4.16
C SER A 580 28.03 16.67 -3.90
N THR A 581 27.32 17.16 -4.92
CA THR A 581 25.92 17.63 -4.80
C THR A 581 24.98 16.49 -5.16
N ALA A 582 24.06 16.13 -4.26
CA ALA A 582 23.06 15.10 -4.52
C ALA A 582 22.00 15.57 -5.53
N LEU A 583 21.33 14.64 -6.23
CA LEU A 583 20.28 15.01 -7.21
C LEU A 583 19.13 15.83 -6.61
N SER A 584 18.83 15.64 -5.32
CA SER A 584 17.87 16.46 -4.57
C SER A 584 18.26 17.95 -4.50
N GLU A 585 19.55 18.24 -4.36
CA GLU A 585 20.07 19.60 -4.31
C GLU A 585 20.19 20.21 -5.71
N MET A 586 20.20 19.38 -6.75
CA MET A 586 20.20 19.82 -8.15
C MET A 586 18.84 20.36 -8.61
N GLY A 587 17.75 20.27 -7.83
CA GLY A 587 16.48 20.83 -8.29
C GLY A 587 15.79 20.02 -9.39
N LEU A 588 16.23 18.77 -9.61
CA LEU A 588 15.77 17.92 -10.72
C LEU A 588 14.38 17.33 -10.46
N MET A 589 14.03 17.14 -9.20
CA MET A 589 12.73 16.63 -8.82
C MET A 589 11.75 17.79 -8.70
N GLY A 590 10.49 17.55 -9.07
CA GLY A 590 9.46 18.56 -8.89
C GLY A 590 9.40 19.02 -7.42
N GLU A 591 9.11 20.30 -7.19
CA GLU A 591 9.11 20.91 -5.85
C GLU A 591 8.21 20.18 -4.83
N TYR A 592 7.28 19.35 -5.31
CA TYR A 592 6.34 18.52 -4.53
C TYR A 592 6.97 17.25 -3.95
N ILE A 593 8.11 16.81 -4.47
CA ILE A 593 8.89 15.67 -3.94
C ILE A 593 10.01 16.15 -3.01
N GLU A 594 10.68 17.26 -3.37
CA GLU A 594 11.79 17.81 -2.56
C GLU A 594 11.37 18.21 -1.14
N GLY A 595 10.10 18.59 -0.95
CA GLY A 595 9.56 18.98 0.35
C GLY A 595 9.08 17.82 1.21
N LEU A 596 9.21 16.57 0.75
CA LEU A 596 8.75 15.40 1.51
C LEU A 596 9.73 15.10 2.67
N PRO A 597 9.24 14.72 3.86
CA PRO A 597 10.09 14.31 4.99
C PRO A 597 10.69 12.89 4.82
N TYR A 598 10.64 12.35 3.60
CA TYR A 598 11.14 11.04 3.22
C TYR A 598 12.12 11.21 2.05
N LEU A 599 13.37 10.84 2.27
CA LEU A 599 14.40 10.86 1.25
C LEU A 599 14.37 9.55 0.46
N SER A 600 14.38 9.65 -0.87
CA SER A 600 14.47 8.49 -1.75
C SER A 600 15.91 8.17 -2.15
N GLU A 601 16.13 6.95 -2.64
CA GLU A 601 17.45 6.53 -3.12
C GLU A 601 17.96 7.44 -4.26
N VAL A 602 17.08 7.84 -5.18
CA VAL A 602 17.45 8.73 -6.29
C VAL A 602 17.79 10.13 -5.79
N LEU A 603 17.04 10.66 -4.82
CA LEU A 603 17.30 11.98 -4.25
C LEU A 603 18.68 12.08 -3.58
N MET A 604 19.17 10.96 -3.05
CA MET A 604 20.47 10.86 -2.37
C MET A 604 21.62 10.47 -3.31
N LEU A 605 21.37 10.26 -4.61
CA LEU A 605 22.42 9.87 -5.54
C LEU A 605 23.35 11.06 -5.87
N ASP A 606 24.64 10.85 -5.75
CA ASP A 606 25.71 11.75 -6.19
C ASP A 606 26.76 11.00 -7.04
N GLU A 607 27.73 11.75 -7.58
CA GLU A 607 28.73 11.19 -8.50
C GLU A 607 29.67 10.19 -7.80
N GLU A 608 30.03 10.44 -6.55
CA GLU A 608 30.89 9.56 -5.77
C GLU A 608 30.19 8.23 -5.46
N THR A 609 28.95 8.30 -5.00
CA THR A 609 28.08 7.15 -4.73
C THR A 609 27.91 6.31 -5.99
N TRP A 610 27.59 6.93 -7.13
CA TRP A 610 27.46 6.22 -8.40
C TRP A 610 28.76 5.51 -8.82
N LYS A 611 29.92 6.17 -8.68
CA LYS A 611 31.23 5.58 -9.01
C LYS A 611 31.64 4.47 -8.06
N SER A 612 31.17 4.50 -6.81
CA SER A 612 31.44 3.47 -5.81
C SER A 612 30.68 2.16 -6.10
N TRP A 613 29.58 2.24 -6.85
CA TRP A 613 28.76 1.09 -7.18
C TRP A 613 29.44 0.18 -8.22
N SER A 614 29.27 -1.12 -8.04
CA SER A 614 29.57 -2.11 -9.08
C SER A 614 28.66 -1.92 -10.30
N GLY A 615 29.09 -2.40 -11.47
CA GLY A 615 28.27 -2.36 -12.69
C GLY A 615 26.90 -3.04 -12.51
N LEU A 616 26.83 -4.11 -11.71
CA LEU A 616 25.57 -4.78 -11.38
C LEU A 616 24.64 -3.90 -10.52
N GLN A 617 25.19 -3.13 -9.57
CA GLN A 617 24.40 -2.19 -8.76
C GLN A 617 23.85 -1.03 -9.61
N GLN A 618 24.69 -0.48 -10.50
CA GLN A 618 24.28 0.55 -11.46
C GLN A 618 23.17 0.05 -12.40
N GLU A 619 23.32 -1.17 -12.93
CA GLU A 619 22.31 -1.79 -13.77
C GLU A 619 21.00 -2.03 -12.99
N LYS A 620 21.06 -2.56 -11.77
CA LYS A 620 19.88 -2.75 -10.91
C LYS A 620 19.15 -1.42 -10.65
N PHE A 621 19.88 -0.34 -10.40
CA PHE A 621 19.28 0.99 -10.23
C PHE A 621 18.53 1.44 -11.49
N ILE A 622 19.16 1.34 -12.67
CA ILE A 622 18.52 1.69 -13.95
C ILE A 622 17.27 0.83 -14.20
N ARG A 623 17.36 -0.48 -13.96
CA ARG A 623 16.24 -1.41 -14.10
C ARG A 623 15.07 -1.01 -13.19
N ARG A 624 15.33 -0.68 -11.92
CA ARG A 624 14.30 -0.18 -10.99
C ARG A 624 13.61 1.08 -11.53
N LEU A 625 14.35 2.04 -12.07
CA LEU A 625 13.76 3.24 -12.68
C LEU A 625 12.84 2.88 -13.87
N ASN A 626 13.31 2.02 -14.76
CA ASN A 626 12.53 1.58 -15.93
C ASN A 626 11.24 0.85 -15.52
N THR A 627 11.31 0.01 -14.49
CA THR A 627 10.14 -0.71 -13.99
C THR A 627 9.16 0.26 -13.32
N LYS A 628 9.63 1.27 -12.54
CA LYS A 628 8.76 2.35 -12.01
C LYS A 628 8.04 3.11 -13.14
N LEU A 629 8.75 3.45 -14.23
CA LEU A 629 8.15 4.11 -15.40
C LEU A 629 7.03 3.30 -16.06
N LYS A 630 7.18 1.97 -16.13
CA LYS A 630 6.11 1.10 -16.64
C LYS A 630 4.88 1.15 -15.74
N TYR A 631 5.07 1.17 -14.42
CA TYR A 631 3.98 1.21 -13.46
C TYR A 631 3.26 2.57 -13.39
N TYR A 632 3.96 3.68 -13.63
CA TYR A 632 3.30 4.99 -13.74
C TYR A 632 2.29 5.03 -14.89
N ARG A 633 2.52 4.28 -15.98
CA ARG A 633 1.52 4.12 -17.04
C ARG A 633 0.29 3.38 -16.54
N LYS A 634 0.48 2.31 -15.76
CA LYS A 634 -0.62 1.59 -15.12
C LYS A 634 -1.48 2.50 -14.24
N TYR A 635 -0.87 3.38 -13.42
CA TYR A 635 -1.62 4.37 -12.64
C TYR A 635 -2.43 5.34 -13.52
N ASN A 636 -1.88 5.77 -14.65
CA ASN A 636 -2.58 6.67 -15.56
C ASN A 636 -3.78 5.99 -16.25
N ASP A 637 -3.64 4.70 -16.56
CA ASP A 637 -4.65 3.87 -17.21
C ASP A 637 -5.75 3.41 -16.23
N ASP A 638 -5.45 3.34 -14.93
CA ASP A 638 -6.38 2.99 -13.86
C ASP A 638 -7.26 4.17 -13.46
N VAL A 639 -8.33 4.40 -14.23
CA VAL A 639 -9.24 5.55 -14.06
C VAL A 639 -10.04 5.51 -12.76
N ASP A 640 -10.28 4.33 -12.18
CA ASP A 640 -11.19 4.15 -11.04
C ASP A 640 -10.53 4.55 -9.71
N ARG A 641 -9.19 4.53 -9.64
CA ARG A 641 -8.43 4.89 -8.44
C ARG A 641 -8.09 6.39 -8.32
N TRP A 642 -8.55 7.23 -9.25
CA TRP A 642 -8.36 8.69 -9.20
C TRP A 642 -9.43 9.38 -8.36
N VAL A 643 -9.01 10.00 -7.25
CA VAL A 643 -9.90 10.56 -6.24
C VAL A 643 -10.07 12.07 -6.41
N SER A 644 -11.32 12.55 -6.39
CA SER A 644 -11.63 13.97 -6.28
C SER A 644 -11.54 14.45 -4.83
N LEU A 645 -10.81 15.55 -4.61
CA LEU A 645 -10.67 16.19 -3.29
C LEU A 645 -11.62 17.38 -3.08
N ALA A 646 -12.41 17.75 -4.09
CA ALA A 646 -13.40 18.81 -3.98
C ALA A 646 -14.55 18.62 -4.97
N GLU A 647 -15.78 18.86 -4.51
CA GLU A 647 -16.96 18.85 -5.37
C GLU A 647 -16.77 19.87 -6.52
N GLY A 648 -16.98 19.43 -7.76
CA GLY A 648 -16.82 20.26 -8.95
C GLY A 648 -15.37 20.50 -9.38
N SER A 649 -14.37 19.80 -8.82
CA SER A 649 -13.00 19.83 -9.34
C SER A 649 -12.93 19.25 -10.76
N ASP A 650 -12.14 19.89 -11.62
CA ASP A 650 -11.80 19.32 -12.93
C ASP A 650 -11.15 17.92 -12.77
N PRO A 651 -11.47 16.91 -13.59
CA PRO A 651 -10.85 15.58 -13.52
C PRO A 651 -9.32 15.58 -13.55
N ARG A 652 -8.69 16.60 -14.15
CA ARG A 652 -7.23 16.77 -14.16
C ARG A 652 -6.64 17.05 -12.78
N GLU A 653 -7.47 17.51 -11.85
CA GLU A 653 -7.11 17.82 -10.46
C GLU A 653 -7.43 16.69 -9.48
N HIS A 654 -7.96 15.58 -9.97
CA HIS A 654 -8.06 14.34 -9.20
C HIS A 654 -6.65 13.85 -8.87
N VAL A 655 -6.54 13.16 -7.75
CA VAL A 655 -5.25 12.68 -7.23
C VAL A 655 -5.22 11.16 -7.14
N TYR A 656 -4.03 10.60 -7.29
CA TYR A 656 -3.74 9.20 -7.05
C TYR A 656 -2.86 9.07 -5.80
N PRO A 657 -3.20 8.20 -4.82
CA PRO A 657 -2.37 7.96 -3.64
C PRO A 657 -1.19 7.04 -3.96
N VAL A 658 -0.07 7.61 -4.39
CA VAL A 658 1.13 6.87 -4.78
C VAL A 658 1.94 6.47 -3.53
N PRO A 659 2.24 5.17 -3.33
CA PRO A 659 3.15 4.71 -2.27
C PRO A 659 4.53 5.36 -2.37
N LEU A 660 5.17 5.66 -1.23
CA LEU A 660 6.55 6.22 -1.22
C LEU A 660 7.55 5.32 -1.98
N GLU A 661 7.45 3.99 -1.85
CA GLU A 661 8.34 3.04 -2.54
C GLU A 661 8.27 3.14 -4.08
N MET A 662 7.17 3.70 -4.61
CA MET A 662 6.98 3.94 -6.03
C MET A 662 7.45 5.32 -6.49
N LEU A 663 7.84 6.22 -5.58
CA LEU A 663 8.54 7.45 -5.94
C LEU A 663 9.99 7.12 -6.31
N PRO A 664 10.64 7.88 -7.22
CA PRO A 664 11.98 7.58 -7.71
C PRO A 664 13.00 7.46 -6.60
#